data_AF-A0A424Y183-F1
#
_entry.id   AF-A0A424Y183-F1
#
_cell.length_a   1.000
_cell.length_b   1.000
_cell.length_c   1.000
_cell.angle_alpha   90.00
_cell.angle_beta   90.00
_cell.angle_gamma   90.00
#
_symmetry.space_group_name_H-M   'P 1'
#
loop_
_entity.id
_entity.type
_entity.pdbx_description
1 polymer ?
#
loop_
_entity_poly.entity_id
_entity_poly.type
_entity_poly.pdbx_seq_one_letter_code
_entity_poly.pdbx_strand_id
1 'polypeptide(L)'
;MVSWKTKIITIGLVSLLTLCSLAQNALARDYLYESRKSNTIGSGVVHDNILRFGESGWLHMNVVKVDLNNDKSEIDLIQSSSGVSQRETLGKMLEQKTHPIAAINADYFYVTNPDSPLGVMIRKGQLISDPGTAQDFSSVIITKEMKAAINSLQNRSFITTENDIILSVGAYNRINWNYASITVLDSNWGSKTPGAAGEYSDLVEVIVKDDIVSEIRQSLPSTDIPHNGYAIIASGENGKRLKSSFNLGERVKVHPQTAPSLEGIHLAVGGGTPILRNGQVLPPSRHTNGSQPRTAIGINREGNQLIMATVDGRHHSYQGVNGEVMARLMMEAGSYDAIMMDGGGSTTMMIRNPGEAIPHLANVPSDGSQRRIINALAISPNPESGDNIGGIVLEAPQSNLFKNNGIPLNIKGYDESYRPIAINNSDVSYRILEGSGRVEDGKLIPEESGKLVVEASFQDFREQKEFRILEDVAAIQINAPVYKLGHNERLELAVEGIDFRGNRALLDFDRVQWTDEKGAGTFRNGYYMSGEWDGATVLRAAYNGHAAAIPVAVGSQRSAMPNLDNFKPEFIGYPDAVKGNVRIASEGKVNNSSLELTYDFTESTETTAAYISFGTNLALPSGTREISIWAHAKETAPHWIRAQVKDGQGNNHVLDLKRGIDWTGWQQLKGNLPNNISSPINLERIYVVEPEPFFKTKGTLKFDGLEATAPFSLPKLSAQEAGGRIQDAKNKEPEKIDERWTILHDNTLRQNGQDLLTHSQGYGTQQSGQQTFILLNNSNDGLRRTNYQQWPWLKNLLSGNMSQNVIVIMPKPIWGPLGFSDELEANLFNEQLKNLAENGKNVYVFFGNGSVGTEMRDGIRYIGMGNDAGREVHLYRSGDEVFYKVKEQQEIGGHQEGLDGILFGVGLQHYTINGEKVLMDASPYIKDGRTMVPVRYVSAALGIPDENVHWDGETETVSIRTNEGILLQVVIGSTQLKSEEKVMEMDTTAEIRQGRTFVPISRFAQMMDVSYTWDGSDQTVMFYSSPSSN
;
A
#
# COMPACT_ATOMS: atom_id res chain seq x y z
N MET A 1 -0.38 -59.53 38.87
CA MET A 1 0.80 -58.63 38.90
C MET A 1 0.96 -58.00 37.53
N VAL A 2 0.18 -56.96 37.24
CA VAL A 2 0.30 -56.10 36.06
C VAL A 2 -0.02 -54.69 36.53
N SER A 3 1.03 -53.92 36.76
CA SER A 3 1.02 -52.47 36.97
C SER A 3 2.49 -52.06 36.97
N TRP A 4 2.80 -50.88 36.42
CA TRP A 4 4.12 -50.26 36.26
C TRP A 4 4.79 -50.47 34.91
N LYS A 5 4.31 -49.79 33.85
CA LYS A 5 5.16 -49.34 32.71
C LYS A 5 4.57 -48.22 31.83
N THR A 6 3.72 -47.34 32.37
CA THR A 6 3.12 -46.23 31.60
C THR A 6 3.21 -44.88 32.32
N LYS A 7 4.41 -44.49 32.78
CA LYS A 7 4.63 -43.17 33.41
C LYS A 7 5.97 -42.48 33.08
N ILE A 8 6.65 -42.81 31.97
CA ILE A 8 7.92 -42.15 31.60
C ILE A 8 7.87 -41.37 30.26
N ILE A 9 6.82 -41.48 29.44
CA ILE A 9 6.81 -40.81 28.12
C ILE A 9 6.18 -39.40 28.16
N THR A 10 5.42 -39.04 29.19
CA THR A 10 4.73 -37.73 29.26
C THR A 10 5.52 -36.63 29.99
N ILE A 11 6.67 -36.94 30.59
CA ILE A 11 7.53 -35.94 31.27
C ILE A 11 8.71 -35.48 30.38
N GLY A 12 9.04 -36.21 29.30
CA GLY A 12 10.10 -35.85 28.35
C GLY A 12 9.72 -34.80 27.30
N LEU A 13 8.42 -34.57 27.04
CA LEU A 13 7.95 -33.59 26.05
C LEU A 13 7.65 -32.20 26.64
N VAL A 14 7.43 -32.11 27.96
CA VAL A 14 7.21 -30.83 28.67
C VAL A 14 8.53 -30.24 29.19
N SER A 15 9.56 -31.07 29.37
CA SER A 15 10.90 -30.65 29.81
C SER A 15 11.83 -30.20 28.67
N LEU A 16 11.50 -30.47 27.40
CA LEU A 16 12.22 -29.92 26.24
C LEU A 16 11.74 -28.50 25.85
N LEU A 17 10.52 -28.11 26.25
CA LEU A 17 9.95 -26.78 25.99
C LEU A 17 10.33 -25.73 27.07
N THR A 18 10.94 -26.14 28.19
CA THR A 18 11.28 -25.27 29.32
C THR A 18 12.78 -25.05 29.53
N LEU A 19 13.65 -25.66 28.72
CA LEU A 19 15.11 -25.47 28.78
C LEU A 19 15.70 -24.59 27.66
N CYS A 20 14.88 -24.11 26.71
CA CYS A 20 15.28 -23.09 25.73
C CYS A 20 14.97 -21.65 26.19
N SER A 21 14.36 -21.43 27.36
CA SER A 21 13.98 -20.09 27.84
C SER A 21 15.08 -19.31 28.57
N LEU A 22 16.31 -19.83 28.64
CA LEU A 22 17.45 -19.18 29.34
C LEU A 22 18.55 -18.63 28.42
N ALA A 23 18.32 -18.60 27.10
CA ALA A 23 19.08 -17.78 26.17
C ALA A 23 18.15 -16.73 25.55
N GLN A 24 17.74 -15.73 26.34
CA GLN A 24 17.22 -14.49 25.76
C GLN A 24 18.36 -13.88 24.91
N ASN A 25 18.27 -14.10 23.60
CA ASN A 25 19.22 -13.61 22.60
C ASN A 25 19.41 -12.10 22.76
N ALA A 26 20.65 -11.64 22.60
CA ALA A 26 21.00 -10.22 22.71
C ALA A 26 20.15 -9.30 21.80
N LEU A 27 19.57 -9.82 20.71
CA LEU A 27 18.64 -9.09 19.84
C LEU A 27 17.22 -8.93 20.39
N ALA A 28 16.75 -9.85 21.24
CA ALA A 28 15.44 -9.70 21.88
C ALA A 28 15.43 -8.53 22.88
N ARG A 29 16.60 -8.03 23.29
CA ARG A 29 16.74 -6.84 24.13
C ARG A 29 16.54 -5.52 23.37
N ASP A 30 16.58 -5.53 22.04
CA ASP A 30 16.49 -4.31 21.21
C ASP A 30 15.06 -3.99 20.75
N TYR A 31 14.11 -4.92 20.91
CA TYR A 31 12.72 -4.73 20.53
C TYR A 31 11.82 -4.47 21.74
N LEU A 32 10.95 -3.45 21.63
CA LEU A 32 9.99 -3.08 22.66
C LEU A 32 8.79 -4.04 22.70
N TYR A 33 8.36 -4.52 21.54
CA TYR A 33 7.23 -5.42 21.39
C TYR A 33 7.60 -6.56 20.44
N GLU A 34 7.13 -7.76 20.76
CA GLU A 34 7.23 -8.94 19.92
C GLU A 34 5.92 -9.72 19.99
N SER A 35 5.42 -10.11 18.82
CA SER A 35 4.37 -11.11 18.66
C SER A 35 4.89 -12.20 17.74
N ARG A 36 4.68 -13.45 18.14
CA ARG A 36 5.00 -14.62 17.33
C ARG A 36 3.79 -15.55 17.33
N LYS A 37 3.26 -15.84 16.15
CA LYS A 37 2.22 -16.85 15.92
C LYS A 37 2.84 -18.01 15.16
N SER A 38 2.73 -19.22 15.71
CA SER A 38 3.29 -20.44 15.12
C SER A 38 2.16 -21.40 14.80
N ASN A 39 2.06 -21.84 13.54
CA ASN A 39 1.01 -22.72 13.05
C ASN A 39 1.63 -23.91 12.30
N THR A 40 1.13 -25.11 12.55
CA THR A 40 1.44 -26.26 11.70
C THR A 40 0.56 -26.19 10.45
N ILE A 41 1.17 -26.00 9.29
CA ILE A 41 0.48 -25.79 8.00
C ILE A 41 0.55 -27.01 7.08
N GLY A 42 1.37 -27.99 7.43
CA GLY A 42 1.55 -29.24 6.72
C GLY A 42 2.23 -30.31 7.58
N SER A 43 2.21 -31.56 7.15
CA SER A 43 2.95 -32.62 7.85
C SER A 43 4.46 -32.33 7.81
N GLY A 44 5.07 -32.08 8.96
CA GLY A 44 6.47 -31.66 9.05
C GLY A 44 6.74 -30.23 8.61
N VAL A 45 5.70 -29.40 8.46
CA VAL A 45 5.80 -28.01 7.98
C VAL A 45 5.16 -27.04 8.98
N VAL A 46 5.97 -26.14 9.53
CA VAL A 46 5.55 -25.12 10.51
C VAL A 46 5.80 -23.73 9.95
N HIS A 47 4.83 -22.84 10.11
CA HIS A 47 4.95 -21.42 9.77
C HIS A 47 4.94 -20.56 11.03
N ASP A 48 5.97 -19.72 11.19
CA ASP A 48 6.03 -18.66 12.18
C ASP A 48 5.80 -17.30 11.49
N ASN A 49 4.80 -16.55 11.97
CA ASN A 49 4.63 -15.14 11.68
C ASN A 49 5.15 -14.32 12.86
N ILE A 50 6.17 -13.50 12.63
CA ILE A 50 6.89 -12.74 13.65
C ILE A 50 6.75 -11.26 13.35
N LEU A 51 6.22 -10.52 14.30
CA LEU A 51 6.09 -9.07 14.25
C LEU A 51 6.81 -8.45 15.44
N ARG A 52 7.75 -7.54 15.18
CA ARG A 52 8.54 -6.87 16.22
C ARG A 52 8.54 -5.36 16.01
N PHE A 53 8.52 -4.61 17.10
CA PHE A 53 8.62 -3.15 17.06
C PHE A 53 9.80 -2.67 17.89
N GLY A 54 10.60 -1.78 17.32
CA GLY A 54 11.74 -1.14 17.98
C GLY A 54 12.04 0.23 17.39
N GLU A 55 13.25 0.74 17.65
CA GLU A 55 13.66 2.09 17.22
C GLU A 55 13.55 2.30 15.69
N SER A 56 13.90 1.26 14.93
CA SER A 56 13.83 1.27 13.47
C SER A 56 12.42 1.07 12.89
N GLY A 57 11.39 0.96 13.73
CA GLY A 57 10.01 0.69 13.32
C GLY A 57 9.64 -0.78 13.40
N TRP A 58 8.70 -1.22 12.55
CA TRP A 58 8.23 -2.60 12.54
C TRP A 58 9.12 -3.50 11.69
N LEU A 59 9.37 -4.70 12.22
CA LEU A 59 9.91 -5.83 11.50
C LEU A 59 8.82 -6.88 11.37
N HIS A 60 8.51 -7.27 10.14
CA HIS A 60 7.59 -8.36 9.82
C HIS A 60 8.38 -9.46 9.12
N MET A 61 8.43 -10.64 9.74
CA MET A 61 9.17 -11.80 9.27
C MET A 61 8.26 -13.01 9.23
N ASN A 62 8.30 -13.75 8.12
CA ASN A 62 7.68 -15.05 8.00
C ASN A 62 8.75 -16.12 7.89
N VAL A 63 8.56 -17.24 8.58
CA VAL A 63 9.48 -18.38 8.57
C VAL A 63 8.70 -19.66 8.34
N VAL A 64 9.09 -20.44 7.34
CA VAL A 64 8.59 -21.80 7.13
C VAL A 64 9.72 -22.78 7.42
N LYS A 65 9.48 -23.69 8.38
CA LYS A 65 10.41 -24.77 8.72
C LYS A 65 9.88 -26.07 8.17
N VAL A 66 10.75 -26.82 7.47
CA VAL A 66 10.40 -28.04 6.75
C VAL A 66 11.30 -29.17 7.21
N ASP A 67 10.72 -30.22 7.79
CA ASP A 67 11.42 -31.47 8.07
C ASP A 67 11.59 -32.28 6.78
N LEU A 68 12.83 -32.43 6.33
CA LEU A 68 13.17 -33.14 5.10
C LEU A 68 13.03 -34.67 5.24
N ASN A 69 12.94 -35.19 6.47
CA ASN A 69 12.71 -36.62 6.71
C ASN A 69 11.22 -37.00 6.74
N ASN A 70 10.30 -36.02 6.62
CA ASN A 70 8.87 -36.29 6.61
C ASN A 70 8.44 -36.85 5.24
N ASP A 71 7.80 -38.01 5.23
CA ASP A 71 7.39 -38.72 4.02
C ASP A 71 6.04 -38.25 3.45
N LYS A 72 5.29 -37.42 4.18
CA LYS A 72 3.98 -36.89 3.77
C LYS A 72 4.07 -35.54 3.06
N SER A 73 5.26 -34.95 2.98
CA SER A 73 5.51 -33.68 2.28
C SER A 73 6.69 -33.85 1.32
N GLU A 74 6.58 -33.26 0.13
CA GLU A 74 7.68 -33.19 -0.84
C GLU A 74 8.13 -31.74 -1.04
N ILE A 75 9.42 -31.55 -1.25
CA ILE A 75 10.01 -30.29 -1.71
C ILE A 75 10.27 -30.38 -3.21
N ASP A 76 9.93 -29.33 -3.95
CA ASP A 76 10.24 -29.22 -5.37
C ASP A 76 10.77 -27.84 -5.74
N LEU A 77 11.54 -27.82 -6.83
CA LEU A 77 11.98 -26.61 -7.51
C LEU A 77 11.01 -26.32 -8.65
N ILE A 78 10.30 -25.20 -8.56
CA ILE A 78 9.36 -24.76 -9.59
C ILE A 78 9.94 -23.60 -10.38
N GLN A 79 9.49 -23.48 -11.63
CA GLN A 79 9.90 -22.44 -12.57
C GLN A 79 8.66 -21.92 -13.32
N SER A 80 8.86 -20.86 -14.10
CA SER A 80 7.85 -20.38 -15.05
C SER A 80 7.30 -21.50 -15.92
N SER A 81 5.98 -21.55 -16.08
CA SER A 81 5.28 -22.54 -16.90
C SER A 81 5.70 -22.51 -18.38
N SER A 82 6.28 -21.39 -18.81
CA SER A 82 6.77 -21.17 -20.18
C SER A 82 8.30 -21.36 -20.34
N GLY A 83 8.97 -21.87 -19.30
CA GLY A 83 10.41 -22.09 -19.29
C GLY A 83 11.21 -20.96 -18.62
N VAL A 84 12.48 -21.23 -18.31
CA VAL A 84 13.37 -20.32 -17.56
C VAL A 84 13.79 -19.06 -18.35
N SER A 85 13.47 -19.00 -19.65
CA SER A 85 13.60 -17.79 -20.47
C SER A 85 12.52 -16.73 -20.22
N GLN A 86 11.55 -17.04 -19.35
CA GLN A 86 10.44 -16.16 -19.00
C GLN A 86 10.21 -16.14 -17.49
N ARG A 87 9.58 -15.06 -17.01
CA ARG A 87 9.23 -14.89 -15.59
C ARG A 87 7.73 -14.92 -15.35
N GLU A 88 7.34 -15.49 -14.21
CA GLU A 88 5.96 -15.54 -13.72
C GLU A 88 5.91 -15.12 -12.25
N THR A 89 4.73 -14.73 -11.75
CA THR A 89 4.57 -14.52 -10.30
C THR A 89 4.60 -15.86 -9.58
N LEU A 90 4.99 -15.86 -8.29
CA LEU A 90 5.02 -17.10 -7.49
C LEU A 90 3.64 -17.78 -7.46
N GLY A 91 2.57 -17.01 -7.29
CA GLY A 91 1.20 -17.54 -7.33
C GLY A 91 0.87 -18.25 -8.64
N LYS A 92 1.32 -17.71 -9.78
CA LYS A 92 1.10 -18.34 -11.09
C LYS A 92 1.89 -19.64 -11.25
N MET A 93 3.13 -19.68 -10.77
CA MET A 93 3.92 -20.91 -10.81
C MET A 93 3.29 -22.02 -9.96
N LEU A 94 2.67 -21.68 -8.83
CA LEU A 94 2.02 -22.64 -7.95
C LEU A 94 0.76 -23.29 -8.53
N GLU A 95 0.15 -22.72 -9.57
CA GLU A 95 -0.94 -23.39 -10.30
C GLU A 95 -0.47 -24.71 -10.96
N GLN A 96 0.84 -24.91 -11.14
CA GLN A 96 1.43 -26.17 -11.61
C GLN A 96 1.47 -27.25 -10.52
N LYS A 97 1.06 -26.94 -9.28
CA LYS A 97 1.09 -27.82 -8.11
C LYS A 97 -0.30 -28.13 -7.60
N THR A 98 -0.49 -29.38 -7.17
CA THR A 98 -1.73 -29.82 -6.52
C THR A 98 -1.62 -29.57 -5.02
N HIS A 99 -2.49 -28.70 -4.48
CA HIS A 99 -2.56 -28.35 -3.06
C HIS A 99 -1.22 -27.93 -2.40
N PRO A 100 -0.41 -27.04 -3.01
CA PRO A 100 0.85 -26.60 -2.41
C PRO A 100 0.63 -26.05 -0.98
N ILE A 101 1.50 -26.42 -0.06
CA ILE A 101 1.46 -26.03 1.36
C ILE A 101 2.15 -24.68 1.57
N ALA A 102 3.35 -24.53 1.02
CA ALA A 102 4.14 -23.31 1.15
C ALA A 102 5.08 -23.14 -0.04
N ALA A 103 5.47 -21.91 -0.34
CA ALA A 103 6.51 -21.64 -1.33
C ALA A 103 7.21 -20.31 -1.08
N ILE A 104 8.43 -20.19 -1.59
CA ILE A 104 9.25 -18.99 -1.46
C ILE A 104 10.02 -18.73 -2.75
N ASN A 105 10.21 -17.45 -3.12
CA ASN A 105 11.11 -17.10 -4.21
C ASN A 105 12.54 -17.60 -3.94
N ALA A 106 13.31 -17.90 -4.98
CA ALA A 106 14.66 -18.43 -4.82
C ALA A 106 15.74 -17.58 -5.49
N ASP A 107 16.22 -17.97 -6.66
CA ASP A 107 17.49 -17.51 -7.22
C ASP A 107 17.42 -16.09 -7.82
N TYR A 108 18.60 -15.49 -7.98
CA TYR A 108 18.78 -14.29 -8.79
C TYR A 108 18.61 -14.59 -10.28
N PHE A 109 18.33 -13.55 -11.06
CA PHE A 109 18.13 -13.69 -12.50
C PHE A 109 18.55 -12.45 -13.28
N TYR A 110 18.80 -12.66 -14.57
CA TYR A 110 19.01 -11.58 -15.54
C TYR A 110 17.65 -11.08 -16.05
N VAL A 111 17.45 -9.77 -15.95
CA VAL A 111 16.32 -9.06 -16.56
C VAL A 111 16.72 -8.63 -17.96
N THR A 112 16.55 -9.53 -18.91
CA THR A 112 16.95 -9.38 -20.32
C THR A 112 15.80 -9.80 -21.23
N ASN A 113 16.00 -9.74 -22.55
CA ASN A 113 15.06 -10.33 -23.50
C ASN A 113 15.82 -11.34 -24.39
N PRO A 114 15.68 -12.66 -24.15
CA PRO A 114 14.85 -13.31 -23.12
C PRO A 114 15.38 -13.12 -21.68
N ASP A 115 14.57 -13.41 -20.66
CA ASP A 115 15.03 -13.48 -19.26
C ASP A 115 15.96 -14.71 -19.08
N SER A 116 16.71 -14.79 -17.98
CA SER A 116 17.57 -15.97 -17.74
C SER A 116 17.88 -16.21 -16.27
N PRO A 117 17.91 -17.48 -15.80
CA PRO A 117 18.39 -17.80 -14.46
C PRO A 117 19.85 -17.40 -14.32
N LEU A 118 20.30 -17.14 -13.10
CA LEU A 118 21.69 -16.81 -12.83
C LEU A 118 22.47 -18.00 -12.26
N GLY A 119 21.89 -18.70 -11.30
CA GLY A 119 22.47 -19.86 -10.63
C GLY A 119 21.94 -21.19 -11.15
N VAL A 120 22.37 -22.24 -10.45
CA VAL A 120 22.07 -23.62 -10.80
C VAL A 120 20.62 -23.96 -10.50
N MET A 121 20.03 -24.81 -11.33
CA MET A 121 18.75 -25.46 -11.05
C MET A 121 18.92 -26.95 -11.29
N ILE A 122 18.78 -27.75 -10.25
CA ILE A 122 18.73 -29.21 -10.32
C ILE A 122 17.39 -29.65 -9.73
N ARG A 123 16.63 -30.43 -10.49
CA ARG A 123 15.31 -30.94 -10.07
C ARG A 123 15.26 -32.44 -10.30
N LYS A 124 14.98 -33.21 -9.25
CA LYS A 124 14.94 -34.69 -9.28
C LYS A 124 16.22 -35.29 -9.90
N GLY A 125 17.38 -34.70 -9.58
CA GLY A 125 18.70 -35.10 -10.08
C GLY A 125 19.02 -34.71 -11.53
N GLN A 126 18.13 -33.99 -12.22
CA GLN A 126 18.36 -33.51 -13.59
C GLN A 126 18.79 -32.04 -13.58
N LEU A 127 19.81 -31.70 -14.36
CA LEU A 127 20.25 -30.32 -14.55
C LEU A 127 19.23 -29.58 -15.42
N ILE A 128 18.64 -28.54 -14.86
CA ILE A 128 17.69 -27.64 -15.53
C ILE A 128 18.41 -26.39 -16.01
N SER A 129 19.30 -25.81 -15.20
CA SER A 129 20.14 -24.65 -15.54
C SER A 129 21.51 -24.82 -14.90
N ASP A 130 22.57 -24.42 -15.60
CA ASP A 130 23.94 -24.54 -15.09
C ASP A 130 24.33 -23.42 -14.09
N PRO A 131 25.32 -23.66 -13.21
CA PRO A 131 25.76 -22.67 -12.23
C PRO A 131 26.32 -21.37 -12.84
N GLY A 132 26.00 -20.23 -12.20
CA GLY A 132 26.61 -18.90 -12.37
C GLY A 132 28.13 -18.91 -12.49
N THR A 133 28.71 -18.13 -13.41
CA THR A 133 30.16 -17.82 -13.39
C THR A 133 30.48 -16.61 -12.51
N ALA A 134 29.47 -15.93 -11.95
CA ALA A 134 29.65 -14.81 -11.03
C ALA A 134 30.35 -15.26 -9.75
N GLN A 135 31.42 -14.56 -9.36
CA GLN A 135 32.15 -14.84 -8.12
C GLN A 135 31.23 -14.63 -6.89
N ASP A 136 31.39 -15.51 -5.89
CA ASP A 136 30.79 -15.49 -4.55
C ASP A 136 29.32 -15.94 -4.40
N PHE A 137 28.70 -16.56 -5.42
CA PHE A 137 27.38 -17.20 -5.27
C PHE A 137 27.46 -18.68 -4.91
N SER A 138 26.56 -19.09 -4.02
CA SER A 138 26.42 -20.46 -3.54
C SER A 138 25.02 -20.99 -3.86
N SER A 139 24.78 -22.26 -3.58
CA SER A 139 23.52 -22.94 -3.85
C SER A 139 23.06 -23.71 -2.62
N VAL A 140 21.75 -23.81 -2.44
CA VAL A 140 21.15 -24.76 -1.51
C VAL A 140 21.06 -26.10 -2.24
N ILE A 141 21.64 -27.14 -1.66
CA ILE A 141 21.68 -28.50 -2.23
C ILE A 141 20.97 -29.43 -1.27
N ILE A 142 20.09 -30.29 -1.78
CA ILE A 142 19.45 -31.39 -1.06
C ILE A 142 19.89 -32.69 -1.71
N THR A 143 20.49 -33.60 -0.94
CA THR A 143 20.93 -34.91 -1.42
C THR A 143 19.76 -35.90 -1.51
N LYS A 144 19.99 -37.05 -2.16
CA LYS A 144 19.00 -38.15 -2.22
C LYS A 144 18.71 -38.78 -0.86
N GLU A 145 19.59 -38.59 0.12
CA GLU A 145 19.41 -38.99 1.52
C GLU A 145 18.69 -37.92 2.35
N MET A 146 18.10 -36.91 1.69
CA MET A 146 17.35 -35.82 2.31
C MET A 146 18.17 -34.99 3.31
N LYS A 147 19.46 -34.78 2.96
CA LYS A 147 20.36 -33.86 3.67
C LYS A 147 20.58 -32.58 2.87
N ALA A 148 20.42 -31.44 3.53
CA ALA A 148 20.66 -30.13 2.97
C ALA A 148 22.08 -29.62 3.28
N ALA A 149 22.68 -28.91 2.34
CA ALA A 149 23.94 -28.18 2.50
C ALA A 149 23.98 -26.90 1.65
N ILE A 150 24.83 -25.95 2.02
CA ILE A 150 25.13 -24.77 1.18
C ILE A 150 26.53 -24.91 0.59
N ASN A 151 26.60 -25.05 -0.73
CA ASN A 151 27.88 -25.17 -1.45
C ASN A 151 27.78 -24.58 -2.85
N SER A 152 28.93 -24.33 -3.48
CA SER A 152 29.01 -23.91 -4.88
C SER A 152 29.19 -25.11 -5.82
N LEU A 153 28.64 -24.97 -7.03
CA LEU A 153 28.73 -25.96 -8.11
C LEU A 153 29.43 -25.31 -9.31
N GLN A 154 30.21 -26.10 -10.05
CA GLN A 154 30.83 -25.68 -11.31
C GLN A 154 30.23 -26.47 -12.47
N ASN A 155 29.95 -25.81 -13.59
CA ASN A 155 29.55 -26.48 -14.82
C ASN A 155 30.74 -27.29 -15.41
N ARG A 156 30.50 -28.56 -15.73
CA ARG A 156 31.45 -29.47 -16.39
C ARG A 156 30.82 -30.16 -17.60
N SER A 157 29.71 -29.63 -18.09
CA SER A 157 28.94 -30.24 -19.16
C SER A 157 29.70 -30.23 -20.49
N PHE A 158 29.51 -31.28 -21.29
CA PHE A 158 30.12 -31.41 -22.61
C PHE A 158 29.21 -32.16 -23.58
N ILE A 159 29.54 -32.08 -24.87
CA ILE A 159 28.85 -32.78 -25.97
C ILE A 159 29.82 -33.77 -26.59
N THR A 160 29.32 -34.95 -26.97
CA THR A 160 30.02 -35.95 -27.80
C THR A 160 29.28 -36.19 -29.09
N THR A 161 30.01 -36.28 -30.21
CA THR A 161 29.46 -36.66 -31.53
C THR A 161 29.87 -38.09 -31.90
N GLU A 162 29.23 -38.68 -32.93
CA GLU A 162 29.63 -39.99 -33.49
C GLU A 162 31.05 -40.03 -34.04
N ASN A 163 31.63 -38.86 -34.33
CA ASN A 163 33.00 -38.72 -34.82
C ASN A 163 34.02 -38.48 -33.69
N ASP A 164 33.67 -38.84 -32.45
CA ASP A 164 34.49 -38.68 -31.23
C ASP A 164 34.92 -37.22 -30.94
N ILE A 165 34.19 -36.23 -31.47
CA ILE A 165 34.44 -34.82 -31.15
C ILE A 165 33.85 -34.52 -29.76
N ILE A 166 34.66 -33.90 -28.90
CA ILE A 166 34.24 -33.43 -27.58
C ILE A 166 34.22 -31.90 -27.56
N LEU A 167 33.06 -31.32 -27.23
CA LEU A 167 32.87 -29.87 -27.10
C LEU A 167 32.45 -29.52 -25.67
N SER A 168 33.16 -28.57 -25.04
CA SER A 168 32.75 -28.04 -23.73
C SER A 168 31.50 -27.19 -23.88
N VAL A 169 30.52 -27.40 -23.00
CA VAL A 169 29.30 -26.57 -22.93
C VAL A 169 29.53 -25.48 -21.89
N GLY A 170 29.50 -24.23 -22.33
CA GLY A 170 29.71 -23.06 -21.46
C GLY A 170 28.46 -22.58 -20.74
N ALA A 171 27.27 -22.93 -21.25
CA ALA A 171 25.99 -22.59 -20.63
C ALA A 171 24.91 -23.64 -20.95
N TYR A 172 23.99 -23.88 -20.02
CA TYR A 172 22.86 -24.80 -20.19
C TYR A 172 21.58 -24.09 -19.73
N ASN A 173 20.63 -23.89 -20.65
CA ASN A 173 19.38 -23.12 -20.43
C ASN A 173 19.60 -21.74 -19.78
N ARG A 174 20.66 -21.06 -20.20
CA ARG A 174 21.09 -19.78 -19.65
C ARG A 174 21.71 -18.92 -20.73
N ILE A 175 21.50 -17.61 -20.64
CA ILE A 175 22.18 -16.64 -21.49
C ILE A 175 23.65 -16.52 -21.10
N ASN A 176 24.50 -16.41 -22.10
CA ASN A 176 25.85 -15.88 -21.96
C ASN A 176 26.05 -14.70 -22.93
N TRP A 177 27.08 -13.89 -22.69
CA TRP A 177 27.32 -12.67 -23.47
C TRP A 177 27.40 -12.97 -24.98
N ASN A 178 26.42 -12.46 -25.75
CA ASN A 178 26.26 -12.65 -27.18
C ASN A 178 26.26 -14.10 -27.68
N TYR A 179 25.94 -15.08 -26.83
CA TYR A 179 26.04 -16.50 -27.18
C TYR A 179 27.45 -16.92 -27.64
N ALA A 180 28.50 -16.23 -27.19
CA ALA A 180 29.87 -16.50 -27.62
C ALA A 180 30.41 -17.85 -27.13
N SER A 181 29.83 -18.43 -26.07
CA SER A 181 30.13 -19.80 -25.62
C SER A 181 29.08 -20.79 -26.10
N ILE A 182 29.50 -22.03 -26.38
CA ILE A 182 28.60 -23.13 -26.76
C ILE A 182 27.53 -23.31 -25.67
N THR A 183 26.28 -23.13 -26.06
CA THR A 183 25.12 -23.14 -25.17
C THR A 183 24.15 -24.23 -25.61
N VAL A 184 23.62 -24.98 -24.65
CA VAL A 184 22.56 -25.96 -24.90
C VAL A 184 21.25 -25.42 -24.35
N LEU A 185 20.20 -25.41 -25.19
CA LEU A 185 18.84 -25.01 -24.84
C LEU A 185 17.89 -26.18 -25.08
N ASP A 186 17.21 -26.64 -24.03
CA ASP A 186 16.19 -27.69 -24.11
C ASP A 186 14.78 -27.14 -23.81
N SER A 187 13.80 -28.03 -23.66
CA SER A 187 12.42 -27.62 -23.36
C SER A 187 12.23 -26.84 -22.05
N ASN A 188 13.18 -26.88 -21.10
CA ASN A 188 13.15 -26.08 -19.89
C ASN A 188 13.50 -24.61 -20.15
N TRP A 189 14.22 -24.29 -21.24
CA TRP A 189 14.48 -22.91 -21.67
C TRP A 189 13.17 -22.21 -22.05
N GLY A 190 12.41 -22.84 -22.95
CA GLY A 190 11.20 -22.31 -23.55
C GLY A 190 10.96 -23.00 -24.89
N SER A 191 9.94 -22.57 -25.65
CA SER A 191 9.60 -23.23 -26.92
C SER A 191 10.49 -22.84 -28.10
N LYS A 192 11.27 -21.74 -27.99
CA LYS A 192 12.04 -21.19 -29.10
C LYS A 192 13.48 -20.85 -28.74
N THR A 193 14.35 -20.95 -29.74
CA THR A 193 15.70 -20.43 -29.69
C THR A 193 15.71 -18.89 -29.78
N PRO A 194 16.82 -18.23 -29.40
CA PRO A 194 16.97 -16.78 -29.59
C PRO A 194 16.96 -16.34 -31.06
N GLY A 195 17.48 -17.16 -31.97
CA GLY A 195 17.74 -16.77 -33.36
C GLY A 195 18.87 -15.74 -33.49
N ALA A 196 19.34 -15.46 -34.71
CA ALA A 196 20.37 -14.46 -34.93
C ALA A 196 19.80 -13.02 -34.84
N ALA A 197 20.41 -12.18 -34.00
CA ALA A 197 20.02 -10.78 -33.86
C ALA A 197 21.19 -9.90 -33.36
N GLY A 198 21.21 -8.62 -33.77
CA GLY A 198 22.14 -7.61 -33.26
C GLY A 198 23.60 -8.06 -33.22
N GLU A 199 24.18 -8.07 -32.01
CA GLU A 199 25.59 -8.41 -31.75
C GLU A 199 25.95 -9.89 -31.96
N TYR A 200 24.97 -10.76 -32.22
CA TYR A 200 25.16 -12.19 -32.55
C TYR A 200 24.46 -12.54 -33.87
N SER A 201 24.54 -11.65 -34.87
CA SER A 201 24.00 -11.87 -36.22
C SER A 201 24.60 -13.07 -36.96
N ASP A 202 25.75 -13.59 -36.51
CA ASP A 202 26.42 -14.78 -37.04
C ASP A 202 26.08 -16.08 -36.29
N LEU A 203 25.06 -16.06 -35.42
CA LEU A 203 24.64 -17.21 -34.61
C LEU A 203 24.47 -18.48 -35.46
N VAL A 204 25.09 -19.56 -35.01
CA VAL A 204 24.90 -20.92 -35.52
C VAL A 204 24.04 -21.69 -34.52
N GLU A 205 23.02 -22.38 -35.04
CA GLU A 205 22.11 -23.21 -34.24
C GLU A 205 22.07 -24.62 -34.84
N VAL A 206 22.37 -25.63 -34.02
CA VAL A 206 22.25 -27.05 -34.37
C VAL A 206 21.04 -27.61 -33.64
N ILE A 207 19.99 -27.96 -34.38
CA ILE A 207 18.74 -28.47 -33.82
C ILE A 207 18.80 -29.99 -33.80
N VAL A 208 18.71 -30.56 -32.60
CA VAL A 208 18.81 -32.00 -32.36
C VAL A 208 17.46 -32.54 -31.91
N LYS A 209 17.01 -33.62 -32.53
CA LYS A 209 15.76 -34.33 -32.22
C LYS A 209 16.04 -35.81 -32.07
N ASP A 210 15.61 -36.42 -30.97
CA ASP A 210 15.88 -37.84 -30.68
C ASP A 210 17.38 -38.20 -30.77
N ASP A 211 18.22 -37.32 -30.22
CA ASP A 211 19.69 -37.38 -30.28
C ASP A 211 20.29 -37.36 -31.70
N ILE A 212 19.53 -36.95 -32.72
CA ILE A 212 19.97 -36.84 -34.12
C ILE A 212 19.93 -35.39 -34.60
N VAL A 213 20.99 -34.93 -35.26
CA VAL A 213 21.02 -33.58 -35.86
C VAL A 213 19.99 -33.50 -36.98
N SER A 214 18.97 -32.66 -36.77
CA SER A 214 17.84 -32.47 -37.68
C SER A 214 17.96 -31.22 -38.55
N GLU A 215 18.65 -30.18 -38.05
CA GLU A 215 18.88 -28.94 -38.79
C GLU A 215 20.18 -28.28 -38.32
N ILE A 216 20.91 -27.63 -39.24
CA ILE A 216 22.03 -26.74 -38.92
C ILE A 216 21.73 -25.39 -39.58
N ARG A 217 21.59 -24.35 -38.77
CA ARG A 217 21.14 -23.01 -39.16
C ARG A 217 22.26 -22.02 -38.91
N GLN A 218 22.37 -20.99 -39.75
CA GLN A 218 23.30 -19.89 -39.54
C GLN A 218 22.66 -18.56 -39.94
N SER A 219 22.77 -17.55 -39.07
CA SER A 219 22.26 -16.20 -39.34
C SER A 219 20.78 -16.18 -39.70
N LEU A 220 20.00 -17.11 -39.15
CA LEU A 220 18.57 -17.22 -39.36
C LEU A 220 17.79 -16.73 -38.13
N PRO A 221 16.53 -16.30 -38.30
CA PRO A 221 15.62 -16.02 -37.19
C PRO A 221 15.37 -17.26 -36.32
N SER A 222 14.79 -17.01 -35.14
CA SER A 222 14.45 -18.02 -34.14
C SER A 222 13.64 -19.18 -34.71
N THR A 223 13.85 -20.37 -34.13
CA THR A 223 13.16 -21.60 -34.48
C THR A 223 12.67 -22.33 -33.24
N ASP A 224 11.81 -23.33 -33.43
CA ASP A 224 11.27 -24.13 -32.33
C ASP A 224 12.32 -25.10 -31.78
N ILE A 225 12.35 -25.24 -30.45
CA ILE A 225 13.13 -26.28 -29.76
C ILE A 225 12.26 -27.56 -29.73
N PRO A 226 12.72 -28.69 -30.29
CA PRO A 226 11.93 -29.93 -30.27
C PRO A 226 11.61 -30.39 -28.85
N HIS A 227 10.38 -30.83 -28.60
CA HIS A 227 9.96 -31.35 -27.29
C HIS A 227 10.82 -32.52 -26.78
N ASN A 228 11.27 -33.38 -27.70
CA ASN A 228 12.15 -34.53 -27.44
C ASN A 228 13.59 -34.27 -27.92
N GLY A 229 14.05 -33.04 -27.77
CA GLY A 229 15.35 -32.60 -28.28
C GLY A 229 15.86 -31.32 -27.63
N TYR A 230 16.82 -30.69 -28.29
CA TYR A 230 17.51 -29.49 -27.81
C TYR A 230 18.17 -28.75 -28.97
N ALA A 231 18.55 -27.50 -28.73
CA ALA A 231 19.36 -26.68 -29.64
C ALA A 231 20.75 -26.47 -29.04
N ILE A 232 21.80 -26.64 -29.85
CA ILE A 232 23.17 -26.26 -29.51
C ILE A 232 23.48 -24.97 -30.28
N ILE A 233 23.76 -23.89 -29.58
CA ILE A 233 23.95 -22.56 -30.18
C ILE A 233 25.29 -21.94 -29.80
N ALA A 234 25.89 -21.19 -30.73
CA ALA A 234 27.02 -20.30 -30.46
C ALA A 234 27.20 -19.26 -31.58
N SER A 235 27.74 -18.11 -31.24
CA SER A 235 28.17 -17.06 -32.17
C SER A 235 29.71 -17.00 -32.27
N GLY A 236 30.22 -16.17 -33.18
CA GLY A 236 31.65 -15.94 -33.33
C GLY A 236 32.44 -17.21 -33.64
N GLU A 237 33.61 -17.36 -33.00
CA GLU A 237 34.52 -18.47 -33.28
C GLU A 237 33.95 -19.83 -32.84
N ASN A 238 33.20 -19.86 -31.74
CA ASN A 238 32.51 -21.08 -31.32
C ASN A 238 31.34 -21.41 -32.26
N GLY A 239 30.67 -20.42 -32.85
CA GLY A 239 29.67 -20.65 -33.91
C GLY A 239 30.27 -21.34 -35.14
N LYS A 240 31.42 -20.84 -35.63
CA LYS A 240 32.16 -21.51 -36.72
C LYS A 240 32.57 -22.93 -36.35
N ARG A 241 33.07 -23.11 -35.12
CA ARG A 241 33.42 -24.42 -34.58
C ARG A 241 32.22 -25.37 -34.57
N LEU A 242 31.06 -24.93 -34.09
CA LEU A 242 29.82 -25.73 -34.13
C LEU A 242 29.50 -26.14 -35.57
N LYS A 243 29.45 -25.19 -36.51
CA LYS A 243 29.13 -25.48 -37.92
C LYS A 243 30.05 -26.53 -38.54
N SER A 244 31.33 -26.53 -38.17
CA SER A 244 32.33 -27.50 -38.66
C SER A 244 32.33 -28.85 -37.92
N SER A 245 31.74 -28.90 -36.72
CA SER A 245 31.80 -30.07 -35.83
C SER A 245 30.60 -31.00 -36.00
N PHE A 246 29.54 -30.57 -36.69
CA PHE A 246 28.30 -31.33 -36.84
C PHE A 246 27.91 -31.62 -38.29
N ASN A 247 27.39 -32.81 -38.54
CA ASN A 247 26.78 -33.21 -39.82
C ASN A 247 25.28 -33.48 -39.66
N LEU A 248 24.51 -33.20 -40.72
CA LEU A 248 23.09 -33.54 -40.74
C LEU A 248 22.90 -35.07 -40.62
N GLY A 249 22.02 -35.51 -39.72
CA GLY A 249 21.67 -36.91 -39.50
C GLY A 249 22.61 -37.70 -38.59
N GLU A 250 23.70 -37.12 -38.10
CA GLU A 250 24.59 -37.81 -37.13
C GLU A 250 24.00 -37.79 -35.71
N ARG A 251 24.41 -38.75 -34.88
CA ARG A 251 24.04 -38.74 -33.47
C ARG A 251 24.92 -37.82 -32.64
N VAL A 252 24.27 -37.16 -31.69
CA VAL A 252 24.88 -36.23 -30.75
C VAL A 252 24.34 -36.53 -29.37
N LYS A 253 25.20 -36.49 -28.36
CA LYS A 253 24.80 -36.67 -26.97
C LYS A 253 25.35 -35.53 -26.12
N VAL A 254 24.47 -34.91 -25.33
CA VAL A 254 24.86 -33.96 -24.29
C VAL A 254 25.06 -34.72 -22.99
N HIS A 255 26.12 -34.37 -22.26
CA HIS A 255 26.43 -34.91 -20.94
C HIS A 255 26.39 -33.76 -19.92
N PRO A 256 25.21 -33.44 -19.36
CA PRO A 256 25.11 -32.46 -18.27
C PRO A 256 25.93 -32.95 -17.07
N GLN A 257 26.86 -32.14 -16.59
CA GLN A 257 27.73 -32.49 -15.47
C GLN A 257 28.09 -31.27 -14.61
N THR A 258 28.32 -31.52 -13.33
CA THR A 258 28.80 -30.52 -12.38
C THR A 258 29.96 -31.03 -11.55
N ALA A 259 30.68 -30.11 -10.91
CA ALA A 259 31.58 -30.41 -9.79
C ALA A 259 31.13 -29.63 -8.55
N PRO A 260 30.78 -30.29 -7.42
CA PRO A 260 30.69 -31.74 -7.22
C PRO A 260 29.66 -32.41 -8.15
N SER A 261 29.76 -33.74 -8.31
CA SER A 261 28.93 -34.54 -9.24
C SER A 261 27.43 -34.33 -9.00
N LEU A 262 26.64 -34.38 -10.07
CA LEU A 262 25.18 -34.45 -10.00
C LEU A 262 24.70 -35.75 -9.32
N GLU A 263 25.55 -36.79 -9.33
CA GLU A 263 25.26 -38.05 -8.68
C GLU A 263 25.10 -37.87 -7.17
N GLY A 264 23.92 -38.21 -6.65
CA GLY A 264 23.56 -38.05 -5.23
C GLY A 264 22.81 -36.75 -4.91
N ILE A 265 22.69 -35.80 -5.85
CA ILE A 265 21.86 -34.60 -5.68
C ILE A 265 20.41 -34.93 -6.05
N HIS A 266 19.49 -34.62 -5.14
CA HIS A 266 18.05 -34.66 -5.42
C HIS A 266 17.58 -33.33 -6.01
N LEU A 267 17.93 -32.23 -5.36
CA LEU A 267 17.54 -30.87 -5.74
C LEU A 267 18.69 -29.90 -5.46
N ALA A 268 18.87 -28.90 -6.30
CA ALA A 268 19.71 -27.76 -5.98
C ALA A 268 19.13 -26.48 -6.59
N VAL A 269 19.24 -25.37 -5.86
CA VAL A 269 18.82 -24.06 -6.34
C VAL A 269 19.90 -23.02 -6.05
N GLY A 270 20.17 -22.18 -7.05
CA GLY A 270 21.04 -21.03 -6.93
C GLY A 270 20.55 -20.07 -5.86
N GLY A 271 21.50 -19.42 -5.20
CA GLY A 271 21.24 -18.32 -4.29
C GLY A 271 22.38 -17.31 -4.36
N GLY A 272 22.40 -16.42 -3.39
CA GLY A 272 23.39 -15.36 -3.30
C GLY A 272 24.57 -15.71 -2.43
N THR A 273 24.86 -14.80 -1.51
CA THR A 273 25.97 -14.90 -0.57
C THR A 273 25.56 -15.69 0.67
N PRO A 274 26.35 -16.69 1.12
CA PRO A 274 26.20 -17.26 2.46
C PRO A 274 26.29 -16.18 3.54
N ILE A 275 25.36 -16.19 4.50
CA ILE A 275 25.30 -15.22 5.60
C ILE A 275 25.59 -15.85 6.96
N LEU A 276 25.38 -17.17 7.08
CA LEU A 276 25.81 -17.97 8.21
C LEU A 276 26.66 -19.15 7.73
N ARG A 277 27.71 -19.46 8.48
CA ARG A 277 28.45 -20.71 8.32
C ARG A 277 28.86 -21.27 9.68
N ASN A 278 28.57 -22.54 9.93
CA ASN A 278 28.87 -23.22 11.19
C ASN A 278 28.39 -22.45 12.44
N GLY A 279 27.24 -21.81 12.38
CA GLY A 279 26.67 -20.99 13.45
C GLY A 279 27.34 -19.63 13.65
N GLN A 280 28.17 -19.17 12.71
CA GLN A 280 28.83 -17.87 12.75
C GLN A 280 28.32 -16.94 11.66
N VAL A 281 28.09 -15.67 12.01
CA VAL A 281 27.73 -14.61 11.06
C VAL A 281 28.93 -14.28 10.18
N LEU A 282 28.72 -14.31 8.87
CA LEU A 282 29.74 -13.94 7.90
C LEU A 282 29.78 -12.43 7.67
N PRO A 283 30.94 -11.84 7.32
CA PRO A 283 31.04 -10.42 7.00
C PRO A 283 30.10 -10.00 5.86
N PRO A 284 29.58 -8.76 5.89
CA PRO A 284 28.69 -8.28 4.84
C PRO A 284 29.41 -8.22 3.48
N SER A 285 28.74 -8.70 2.43
CA SER A 285 29.11 -8.51 1.03
C SER A 285 28.34 -7.33 0.40
N ARG A 286 28.73 -6.91 -0.80
CA ARG A 286 28.03 -5.86 -1.59
C ARG A 286 26.53 -6.09 -1.72
N HIS A 287 26.09 -7.35 -1.75
CA HIS A 287 24.69 -7.75 -1.93
C HIS A 287 23.87 -7.75 -0.63
N THR A 288 24.55 -7.59 0.51
CA THR A 288 23.95 -7.65 1.85
C THR A 288 23.86 -6.30 2.57
N ASN A 289 24.35 -5.22 1.93
CA ASN A 289 24.32 -3.88 2.51
C ASN A 289 22.92 -3.23 2.43
N GLY A 290 22.65 -2.34 3.39
CA GLY A 290 21.42 -1.56 3.48
C GLY A 290 20.18 -2.36 3.90
N SER A 291 19.21 -1.66 4.47
CA SER A 291 17.90 -2.24 4.80
C SER A 291 17.08 -2.45 3.54
N GLN A 292 16.69 -3.69 3.27
CA GLN A 292 15.88 -4.08 2.11
C GLN A 292 14.90 -5.19 2.52
N PRO A 293 13.83 -5.44 1.74
CA PRO A 293 13.13 -6.71 1.79
C PRO A 293 14.12 -7.85 1.51
N ARG A 294 14.08 -8.93 2.30
CA ARG A 294 15.04 -10.03 2.20
C ARG A 294 14.34 -11.37 2.14
N THR A 295 14.94 -12.29 1.39
CA THR A 295 14.62 -13.71 1.38
C THR A 295 15.87 -14.48 1.76
N ALA A 296 15.76 -15.48 2.63
CA ALA A 296 16.88 -16.35 2.98
C ALA A 296 16.44 -17.80 3.17
N ILE A 297 17.37 -18.72 2.96
CA ILE A 297 17.21 -20.13 3.26
C ILE A 297 18.30 -20.55 4.23
N GLY A 298 17.91 -21.21 5.30
CA GLY A 298 18.76 -21.75 6.34
C GLY A 298 18.61 -23.26 6.46
N ILE A 299 19.61 -23.86 7.08
CA ILE A 299 19.71 -25.30 7.31
C ILE A 299 20.08 -25.50 8.78
N ASN A 300 19.40 -26.43 9.47
CA ASN A 300 19.77 -26.78 10.83
C ASN A 300 21.10 -27.54 10.89
N ARG A 301 21.63 -27.76 12.10
CA ARG A 301 22.95 -28.38 12.29
C ARG A 301 23.03 -29.80 11.72
N GLU A 302 21.94 -30.56 11.79
CA GLU A 302 21.85 -31.95 11.34
C GLU A 302 21.63 -32.08 9.83
N GLY A 303 21.35 -30.97 9.13
CA GLY A 303 21.07 -30.94 7.70
C GLY A 303 19.74 -31.57 7.29
N ASN A 304 18.82 -31.87 8.21
CA ASN A 304 17.53 -32.49 7.90
C ASN A 304 16.34 -31.52 8.00
N GLN A 305 16.58 -30.23 8.24
CA GLN A 305 15.53 -29.23 8.25
C GLN A 305 15.94 -28.03 7.40
N LEU A 306 15.03 -27.59 6.53
CA LEU A 306 15.12 -26.29 5.85
C LEU A 306 14.33 -25.24 6.61
N ILE A 307 14.87 -24.02 6.63
CA ILE A 307 14.27 -22.84 7.25
C ILE A 307 14.20 -21.76 6.17
N MET A 308 13.01 -21.51 5.63
CA MET A 308 12.79 -20.52 4.57
C MET A 308 12.21 -19.26 5.19
N ALA A 309 12.79 -18.09 4.95
CA ALA A 309 12.32 -16.87 5.59
C ALA A 309 12.23 -15.67 4.64
N THR A 310 11.22 -14.84 4.85
CA THR A 310 11.07 -13.52 4.25
C THR A 310 11.01 -12.44 5.32
N VAL A 311 11.62 -11.30 5.07
CA VAL A 311 11.47 -10.07 5.86
C VAL A 311 10.98 -8.96 4.93
N ASP A 312 9.85 -8.34 5.28
CA ASP A 312 9.26 -7.26 4.49
C ASP A 312 10.06 -5.96 4.62
N GLY A 313 9.99 -5.11 3.60
CA GLY A 313 10.70 -3.84 3.56
C GLY A 313 10.15 -2.87 2.51
N ARG A 314 10.66 -1.62 2.50
CA ARG A 314 10.18 -0.52 1.63
C ARG A 314 8.66 -0.29 1.75
N HIS A 315 8.11 -0.59 2.91
CA HIS A 315 6.71 -0.39 3.24
C HIS A 315 6.60 0.75 4.26
N HIS A 316 5.42 1.37 4.39
CA HIS A 316 5.22 2.49 5.32
C HIS A 316 5.58 2.10 6.77
N SER A 317 5.26 0.87 7.18
CA SER A 317 5.64 0.32 8.50
C SER A 317 6.95 -0.48 8.50
N TYR A 318 7.32 -1.13 7.39
CA TYR A 318 8.44 -2.08 7.35
C TYR A 318 9.61 -1.55 6.54
N GLN A 319 10.74 -1.30 7.20
CA GLN A 319 11.94 -0.76 6.54
C GLN A 319 12.79 -1.83 5.84
N GLY A 320 12.66 -3.10 6.26
CA GLY A 320 13.55 -4.18 5.84
C GLY A 320 14.82 -4.24 6.67
N VAL A 321 15.70 -5.19 6.32
CA VAL A 321 16.90 -5.50 7.10
C VAL A 321 18.14 -5.62 6.22
N ASN A 322 19.31 -5.36 6.81
CA ASN A 322 20.60 -5.68 6.19
C ASN A 322 20.94 -7.17 6.40
N GLY A 323 22.01 -7.65 5.75
CA GLY A 323 22.37 -9.06 5.84
C GLY A 323 22.88 -9.50 7.20
N GLU A 324 23.48 -8.63 8.00
CA GLU A 324 23.90 -8.98 9.36
C GLU A 324 22.69 -9.26 10.26
N VAL A 325 21.69 -8.37 10.24
CA VAL A 325 20.43 -8.57 10.96
C VAL A 325 19.72 -9.82 10.44
N MET A 326 19.67 -10.03 9.12
CA MET A 326 19.09 -11.24 8.54
C MET A 326 19.82 -12.51 9.01
N ALA A 327 21.15 -12.52 9.06
CA ALA A 327 21.93 -13.66 9.53
C ALA A 327 21.56 -14.02 10.97
N ARG A 328 21.46 -13.01 11.85
CA ARG A 328 21.08 -13.25 13.25
C ARG A 328 19.62 -13.70 13.40
N LEU A 329 18.70 -13.17 12.59
CA LEU A 329 17.31 -13.64 12.55
C LEU A 329 17.22 -15.10 12.08
N MET A 330 18.01 -15.50 11.09
CA MET A 330 18.08 -16.90 10.63
C MET A 330 18.66 -17.83 11.70
N MET A 331 19.68 -17.38 12.42
CA MET A 331 20.24 -18.10 13.56
C MET A 331 19.20 -18.30 14.65
N GLU A 332 18.44 -17.25 14.98
CA GLU A 332 17.34 -17.30 15.94
C GLU A 332 16.21 -18.25 15.49
N ALA A 333 15.92 -18.30 14.18
CA ALA A 333 14.96 -19.21 13.60
C ALA A 333 15.41 -20.69 13.66
N GLY A 334 16.69 -20.97 13.94
CA GLY A 334 17.26 -22.31 14.10
C GLY A 334 18.35 -22.67 13.07
N SER A 335 18.80 -21.72 12.24
CA SER A 335 19.76 -21.99 11.18
C SER A 335 21.19 -22.10 11.72
N TYR A 336 21.90 -23.14 11.31
CA TYR A 336 23.34 -23.31 11.53
C TYR A 336 24.16 -22.79 10.34
N ASP A 337 23.68 -23.06 9.12
CA ASP A 337 24.14 -22.45 7.87
C ASP A 337 22.97 -21.73 7.21
N ALA A 338 23.24 -20.62 6.52
CA ALA A 338 22.20 -19.86 5.81
C ALA A 338 22.77 -19.06 4.65
N ILE A 339 21.95 -18.87 3.62
CA ILE A 339 22.26 -18.15 2.40
C ILE A 339 21.17 -17.12 2.12
N MET A 340 21.59 -15.94 1.66
CA MET A 340 20.68 -14.91 1.15
C MET A 340 20.21 -15.30 -0.25
N MET A 341 18.92 -15.20 -0.49
CA MET A 341 18.28 -15.45 -1.80
C MET A 341 17.96 -14.11 -2.49
N ASP A 342 17.35 -14.13 -3.67
CA ASP A 342 16.93 -12.88 -4.32
C ASP A 342 15.91 -12.12 -3.45
N GLY A 343 16.10 -10.81 -3.33
CA GLY A 343 15.39 -9.97 -2.36
C GLY A 343 14.64 -8.81 -3.02
N GLY A 344 14.39 -7.75 -2.25
CA GLY A 344 13.67 -6.58 -2.77
C GLY A 344 12.26 -6.95 -3.24
N GLY A 345 11.86 -6.47 -4.40
CA GLY A 345 10.52 -6.77 -4.95
C GLY A 345 10.29 -8.24 -5.29
N SER A 346 11.34 -9.08 -5.34
CA SER A 346 11.21 -10.52 -5.52
C SER A 346 10.77 -11.25 -4.24
N THR A 347 10.98 -10.65 -3.05
CA THR A 347 10.67 -11.27 -1.75
C THR A 347 9.19 -11.61 -1.64
N THR A 348 8.90 -12.90 -1.77
CA THR A 348 7.53 -13.43 -1.81
C THR A 348 7.50 -14.80 -1.15
N MET A 349 6.57 -14.98 -0.20
CA MET A 349 6.22 -16.25 0.42
C MET A 349 4.72 -16.48 0.31
N MET A 350 4.34 -17.70 -0.04
CA MET A 350 2.95 -18.15 -0.03
C MET A 350 2.79 -19.32 0.94
N ILE A 351 1.68 -19.36 1.67
CA ILE A 351 1.34 -20.43 2.62
C ILE A 351 -0.14 -20.81 2.46
N ARG A 352 -0.50 -22.02 2.86
CA ARG A 352 -1.87 -22.51 2.92
C ARG A 352 -2.16 -22.98 4.34
N ASN A 353 -3.14 -22.39 5.01
CA ASN A 353 -3.52 -22.86 6.34
C ASN A 353 -4.25 -24.21 6.25
N PRO A 354 -4.29 -25.01 7.33
CA PRO A 354 -5.01 -26.26 7.34
C PRO A 354 -6.49 -26.09 6.92
N GLY A 355 -6.97 -26.96 6.04
CA GLY A 355 -8.33 -26.92 5.49
C GLY A 355 -8.56 -25.87 4.40
N GLU A 356 -7.60 -25.01 4.07
CA GLU A 356 -7.70 -24.10 2.92
C GLU A 356 -7.40 -24.84 1.60
N ALA A 357 -8.09 -24.42 0.52
CA ALA A 357 -7.93 -25.01 -0.80
C ALA A 357 -6.72 -24.47 -1.57
N ILE A 358 -6.43 -23.18 -1.42
CA ILE A 358 -5.40 -22.45 -2.17
C ILE A 358 -4.47 -21.70 -1.23
N PRO A 359 -3.17 -21.58 -1.55
CA PRO A 359 -2.25 -20.77 -0.78
C PRO A 359 -2.50 -19.27 -0.99
N HIS A 360 -2.16 -18.47 0.01
CA HIS A 360 -2.23 -17.01 0.01
C HIS A 360 -0.86 -16.40 0.36
N LEU A 361 -0.69 -15.09 0.13
CA LEU A 361 0.54 -14.37 0.48
C LEU A 361 0.73 -14.31 2.00
N ALA A 362 1.90 -14.71 2.48
CA ALA A 362 2.27 -14.58 3.89
C ALA A 362 2.91 -13.22 4.21
N ASN A 363 3.49 -12.57 3.20
CA ASN A 363 4.27 -11.33 3.34
C ASN A 363 3.70 -10.21 2.44
N VAL A 364 4.17 -8.98 2.63
CA VAL A 364 3.74 -7.80 1.85
C VAL A 364 4.78 -7.49 0.75
N PRO A 365 4.49 -7.76 -0.54
CA PRO A 365 5.43 -7.48 -1.62
C PRO A 365 5.76 -5.99 -1.74
N SER A 366 7.05 -5.65 -1.83
CA SER A 366 7.49 -4.25 -1.78
C SER A 366 7.10 -3.40 -2.99
N ASP A 367 6.75 -4.03 -4.12
CA ASP A 367 6.33 -3.34 -5.35
C ASP A 367 4.81 -3.10 -5.39
N GLY A 368 4.10 -3.35 -4.27
CA GLY A 368 2.64 -3.30 -4.17
C GLY A 368 1.92 -4.50 -4.80
N SER A 369 2.65 -5.36 -5.52
CA SER A 369 2.16 -6.62 -6.10
C SER A 369 3.31 -7.63 -6.23
N GLN A 370 2.97 -8.91 -6.48
CA GLN A 370 3.98 -9.95 -6.69
C GLN A 370 4.82 -9.64 -7.94
N ARG A 371 6.14 -9.57 -7.79
CA ARG A 371 7.05 -9.47 -8.93
C ARG A 371 7.10 -10.79 -9.69
N ARG A 372 7.30 -10.70 -11.00
CA ARG A 372 7.60 -11.87 -11.84
C ARG A 372 9.05 -12.31 -11.61
N ILE A 373 9.24 -13.56 -11.22
CA ILE A 373 10.50 -14.24 -10.88
C ILE A 373 10.73 -15.43 -11.81
N ILE A 374 11.92 -16.04 -11.79
CA ILE A 374 12.26 -17.20 -12.64
C ILE A 374 11.98 -18.54 -11.97
N ASN A 375 12.29 -18.66 -10.67
CA ASN A 375 12.15 -19.91 -9.95
C ASN A 375 11.82 -19.70 -8.46
N ALA A 376 11.37 -20.79 -7.83
CA ALA A 376 10.97 -20.82 -6.44
C ALA A 376 11.10 -22.24 -5.87
N LEU A 377 11.16 -22.36 -4.54
CA LEU A 377 10.99 -23.63 -3.85
C LEU A 377 9.56 -23.74 -3.36
N ALA A 378 8.95 -24.91 -3.55
CA ALA A 378 7.60 -25.20 -3.09
C ALA A 378 7.55 -26.50 -2.30
N ILE A 379 6.71 -26.52 -1.28
CA ILE A 379 6.37 -27.69 -0.47
C ILE A 379 4.96 -28.11 -0.81
N SER A 380 4.76 -29.39 -1.14
CA SER A 380 3.46 -29.96 -1.47
C SER A 380 3.21 -31.22 -0.66
N PRO A 381 1.94 -31.60 -0.43
CA PRO A 381 1.61 -32.92 0.11
C PRO A 381 2.17 -34.01 -0.81
N ASN A 382 2.72 -35.08 -0.23
CA ASN A 382 3.11 -36.23 -1.02
C ASN A 382 1.84 -36.87 -1.65
N PRO A 383 1.75 -36.98 -2.99
CA PRO A 383 0.57 -37.50 -3.67
C PRO A 383 0.24 -38.96 -3.30
N GLU A 384 1.22 -39.74 -2.84
CA GLU A 384 1.03 -41.14 -2.44
C GLU A 384 0.44 -41.29 -1.02
N SER A 385 0.24 -40.19 -0.29
CA SER A 385 -0.37 -40.23 1.05
C SER A 385 -1.86 -40.58 0.98
N GLY A 386 -2.36 -41.35 1.96
CA GLY A 386 -3.78 -41.67 2.07
C GLY A 386 -4.65 -40.49 2.54
N ASP A 387 -5.97 -40.59 2.32
CA ASP A 387 -6.94 -39.49 2.53
C ASP A 387 -7.64 -39.55 3.91
N ASN A 388 -7.03 -40.21 4.89
CA ASN A 388 -7.58 -40.25 6.24
C ASN A 388 -7.62 -38.85 6.83
N ILE A 389 -8.72 -38.50 7.50
CA ILE A 389 -8.83 -37.20 8.17
C ILE A 389 -7.72 -37.04 9.22
N GLY A 390 -6.99 -35.93 9.12
CA GLY A 390 -5.92 -35.54 10.04
C GLY A 390 -6.37 -34.50 11.05
N GLY A 391 -7.41 -33.72 10.74
CA GLY A 391 -8.01 -32.78 11.68
C GLY A 391 -9.11 -31.92 11.09
N ILE A 392 -9.64 -31.04 11.94
CA ILE A 392 -10.63 -30.02 11.58
C ILE A 392 -10.15 -28.64 12.01
N VAL A 393 -10.74 -27.59 11.45
CA VAL A 393 -10.54 -26.19 11.85
C VAL A 393 -11.90 -25.54 12.03
N LEU A 394 -12.10 -24.89 13.19
CA LEU A 394 -13.29 -24.09 13.48
C LEU A 394 -13.04 -22.61 13.17
N GLU A 395 -13.69 -22.11 12.13
CA GLU A 395 -13.63 -20.72 11.70
C GLU A 395 -14.93 -19.97 11.99
N ALA A 396 -14.78 -18.65 12.11
CA ALA A 396 -15.88 -17.71 12.29
C ALA A 396 -15.44 -16.35 11.73
N PRO A 397 -16.35 -15.55 11.15
CA PRO A 397 -16.00 -14.28 10.50
C PRO A 397 -15.47 -13.23 11.48
N GLN A 398 -15.79 -13.35 12.77
CA GLN A 398 -15.35 -12.44 13.82
C GLN A 398 -15.39 -13.14 15.19
N SER A 399 -14.62 -12.61 16.14
CA SER A 399 -14.62 -13.07 17.54
C SER A 399 -15.40 -12.17 18.49
N ASN A 400 -15.66 -10.90 18.11
CA ASN A 400 -16.55 -10.01 18.86
C ASN A 400 -17.97 -10.15 18.30
N LEU A 401 -18.97 -10.25 19.18
CA LEU A 401 -20.37 -10.45 18.79
C LEU A 401 -21.31 -9.65 19.66
N PHE A 402 -22.43 -9.19 19.11
CA PHE A 402 -23.53 -8.66 19.92
C PHE A 402 -24.49 -9.76 20.35
N LYS A 403 -25.17 -9.57 21.48
CA LYS A 403 -26.26 -10.45 21.92
C LYS A 403 -27.28 -10.66 20.80
N ASN A 404 -27.75 -11.89 20.65
CA ASN A 404 -28.65 -12.37 19.62
C ASN A 404 -28.12 -12.26 18.17
N ASN A 405 -26.99 -11.60 17.92
CA ASN A 405 -26.45 -11.45 16.56
C ASN A 405 -25.75 -12.74 16.13
N GLY A 406 -26.49 -13.59 15.40
CA GLY A 406 -26.00 -14.88 14.96
C GLY A 406 -24.87 -14.77 13.95
N ILE A 407 -23.83 -15.59 14.08
CA ILE A 407 -22.75 -15.68 13.08
C ILE A 407 -22.54 -17.11 12.60
N PRO A 408 -22.22 -17.32 11.31
CA PRO A 408 -21.91 -18.66 10.81
C PRO A 408 -20.60 -19.18 11.44
N LEU A 409 -20.65 -20.43 11.89
CA LEU A 409 -19.48 -21.24 12.20
C LEU A 409 -19.16 -22.11 10.98
N ASN A 410 -17.93 -22.02 10.50
CA ASN A 410 -17.46 -22.79 9.36
C ASN A 410 -16.49 -23.86 9.83
N ILE A 411 -16.68 -25.08 9.36
CA ILE A 411 -15.78 -26.20 9.66
C ILE A 411 -15.06 -26.60 8.39
N LYS A 412 -13.74 -26.63 8.46
CA LYS A 412 -12.89 -27.16 7.39
C LYS A 412 -12.23 -28.44 7.87
N GLY A 413 -12.15 -29.44 7.01
CA GLY A 413 -11.40 -30.66 7.26
C GLY A 413 -10.06 -30.65 6.52
N TYR A 414 -9.11 -31.41 7.01
CA TYR A 414 -7.91 -31.75 6.26
C TYR A 414 -7.46 -33.18 6.55
N ASP A 415 -6.81 -33.81 5.59
CA ASP A 415 -6.25 -35.16 5.75
C ASP A 415 -4.91 -35.14 6.49
N GLU A 416 -4.33 -36.32 6.76
CA GLU A 416 -3.03 -36.44 7.43
C GLU A 416 -1.85 -35.77 6.69
N SER A 417 -2.03 -35.41 5.42
CA SER A 417 -1.06 -34.67 4.59
C SER A 417 -1.51 -33.23 4.32
N TYR A 418 -2.51 -32.73 5.06
CA TYR A 418 -3.03 -31.37 5.01
C TYR A 418 -3.66 -30.98 3.66
N ARG A 419 -4.15 -31.94 2.87
CA ARG A 419 -5.05 -31.68 1.74
C ARG A 419 -6.45 -31.36 2.30
N PRO A 420 -7.18 -30.39 1.73
CA PRO A 420 -8.49 -30.01 2.24
C PRO A 420 -9.49 -31.16 2.06
N ILE A 421 -10.28 -31.43 3.09
CA ILE A 421 -11.43 -32.34 3.05
C ILE A 421 -12.70 -31.51 3.25
N ALA A 422 -13.67 -31.69 2.34
CA ALA A 422 -14.99 -31.09 2.51
C ALA A 422 -15.73 -31.78 3.67
N ILE A 423 -16.21 -30.98 4.63
CA ILE A 423 -17.04 -31.45 5.75
C ILE A 423 -18.42 -30.82 5.60
N ASN A 424 -19.47 -31.64 5.73
CA ASN A 424 -20.83 -31.14 5.79
C ASN A 424 -21.15 -30.68 7.22
N ASN A 425 -21.67 -29.46 7.37
CA ASN A 425 -22.00 -28.90 8.69
C ASN A 425 -23.04 -29.75 9.44
N SER A 426 -23.88 -30.54 8.76
CA SER A 426 -24.83 -31.47 9.42
C SER A 426 -24.15 -32.58 10.21
N ASP A 427 -22.90 -32.89 9.88
CA ASP A 427 -22.14 -34.00 10.48
C ASP A 427 -21.31 -33.50 11.68
N VAL A 428 -21.35 -32.20 11.96
CA VAL A 428 -20.62 -31.55 13.05
C VAL A 428 -21.55 -31.36 14.24
N SER A 429 -21.05 -31.75 15.42
CA SER A 429 -21.72 -31.44 16.68
C SER A 429 -21.07 -30.24 17.36
N TYR A 430 -21.90 -29.34 17.88
CA TYR A 430 -21.44 -28.14 18.59
C TYR A 430 -21.84 -28.17 20.06
N ARG A 431 -20.98 -27.64 20.92
CA ARG A 431 -21.23 -27.52 22.36
C ARG A 431 -20.69 -26.20 22.90
N ILE A 432 -21.48 -25.51 23.72
CA ILE A 432 -20.99 -24.37 24.50
C ILE A 432 -20.25 -24.90 25.73
N LEU A 433 -18.99 -24.50 25.89
CA LEU A 433 -18.15 -24.88 27.03
C LEU A 433 -18.17 -23.82 28.14
N GLU A 434 -18.30 -22.55 27.77
CA GLU A 434 -18.32 -21.40 28.68
C GLU A 434 -19.23 -20.30 28.09
N GLY A 435 -19.91 -19.54 28.94
CA GLY A 435 -20.86 -18.49 28.52
C GLY A 435 -22.27 -19.00 28.23
N SER A 436 -23.14 -18.10 27.73
CA SER A 436 -24.53 -18.43 27.35
C SER A 436 -24.78 -18.17 25.88
N GLY A 437 -25.26 -19.19 25.17
CA GLY A 437 -25.61 -19.15 23.77
C GLY A 437 -26.01 -20.51 23.26
N ARG A 438 -26.28 -20.59 21.95
CA ARG A 438 -26.62 -21.83 21.27
C ARG A 438 -26.12 -21.83 19.84
N VAL A 439 -26.03 -23.01 19.23
CA VAL A 439 -25.73 -23.16 17.81
C VAL A 439 -26.95 -23.75 17.12
N GLU A 440 -27.53 -23.00 16.18
CA GLU A 440 -28.70 -23.38 15.39
C GLU A 440 -28.34 -23.28 13.91
N ASP A 441 -28.52 -24.34 13.14
CA ASP A 441 -28.18 -24.40 11.71
C ASP A 441 -26.75 -23.93 11.38
N GLY A 442 -25.78 -24.29 12.24
CA GLY A 442 -24.38 -23.89 12.10
C GLY A 442 -24.11 -22.42 12.43
N LYS A 443 -25.09 -21.66 12.91
CA LYS A 443 -24.91 -20.29 13.39
C LYS A 443 -24.81 -20.26 14.92
N LEU A 444 -23.74 -19.67 15.45
CA LEU A 444 -23.64 -19.34 16.87
C LEU A 444 -24.50 -18.11 17.17
N ILE A 445 -25.42 -18.24 18.12
CA ILE A 445 -26.29 -17.18 18.62
C ILE A 445 -25.95 -16.95 20.11
N PRO A 446 -25.26 -15.85 20.45
CA PRO A 446 -24.98 -15.49 21.82
C PRO A 446 -26.23 -14.97 22.55
N GLU A 447 -26.33 -15.25 23.84
CA GLU A 447 -27.50 -14.83 24.65
C GLU A 447 -27.14 -13.81 25.73
N GLU A 448 -25.94 -13.87 26.30
CA GLU A 448 -25.47 -12.98 27.36
C GLU A 448 -24.11 -12.35 27.01
N SER A 449 -23.85 -11.13 27.51
CA SER A 449 -22.55 -10.48 27.35
C SER A 449 -21.47 -11.18 28.19
N GLY A 450 -20.21 -11.09 27.75
CA GLY A 450 -19.08 -11.75 28.40
C GLY A 450 -18.33 -12.73 27.49
N LYS A 451 -17.58 -13.65 28.09
CA LYS A 451 -16.80 -14.66 27.37
C LYS A 451 -17.70 -15.83 26.98
N LEU A 452 -17.55 -16.32 25.74
CA LEU A 452 -18.25 -17.50 25.24
C LEU A 452 -17.26 -18.42 24.51
N VAL A 453 -17.27 -19.71 24.82
CA VAL A 453 -16.39 -20.71 24.19
C VAL A 453 -17.24 -21.79 23.53
N VAL A 454 -17.03 -22.02 22.23
CA VAL A 454 -17.69 -23.08 21.46
C VAL A 454 -16.70 -24.17 21.11
N GLU A 455 -17.09 -25.42 21.29
CA GLU A 455 -16.41 -26.60 20.76
C GLU A 455 -17.20 -27.15 19.57
N ALA A 456 -16.49 -27.39 18.45
CA ALA A 456 -16.98 -28.19 17.35
C ALA A 456 -16.32 -29.57 17.38
N SER A 457 -17.11 -30.63 17.19
CA SER A 457 -16.62 -32.01 17.14
C SER A 457 -17.10 -32.70 15.87
N PHE A 458 -16.16 -33.31 15.15
CA PHE A 458 -16.40 -34.13 13.97
C PHE A 458 -15.57 -35.42 14.08
N GLN A 459 -16.24 -36.56 14.12
CA GLN A 459 -15.63 -37.85 14.48
C GLN A 459 -14.87 -37.74 15.82
N ASP A 460 -13.59 -38.08 15.85
CA ASP A 460 -12.74 -38.01 17.05
C ASP A 460 -12.05 -36.65 17.24
N PHE A 461 -12.18 -35.73 16.26
CA PHE A 461 -11.52 -34.42 16.29
C PHE A 461 -12.39 -33.36 16.95
N ARG A 462 -11.74 -32.48 17.71
CA ARG A 462 -12.38 -31.39 18.45
C ARG A 462 -11.58 -30.11 18.28
N GLU A 463 -12.28 -29.02 18.00
CA GLU A 463 -11.71 -27.68 17.92
C GLU A 463 -12.52 -26.71 18.76
N GLN A 464 -11.84 -25.75 19.38
CA GLN A 464 -12.47 -24.77 20.27
C GLN A 464 -12.18 -23.36 19.80
N LYS A 465 -13.18 -22.49 19.92
CA LYS A 465 -13.04 -21.06 19.60
C LYS A 465 -13.68 -20.19 20.67
N GLU A 466 -12.94 -19.17 21.08
CA GLU A 466 -13.39 -18.16 22.04
C GLU A 466 -13.97 -16.93 21.32
N PHE A 467 -15.05 -16.42 21.89
CA PHE A 467 -15.77 -15.24 21.46
C PHE A 467 -15.95 -14.27 22.64
N ARG A 468 -15.94 -12.98 22.35
CA ARG A 468 -16.29 -11.91 23.28
C ARG A 468 -17.65 -11.34 22.89
N ILE A 469 -18.63 -11.54 23.75
CA ILE A 469 -19.98 -11.03 23.57
C ILE A 469 -20.05 -9.62 24.18
N LEU A 470 -20.27 -8.63 23.32
CA LEU A 470 -20.31 -7.21 23.63
C LEU A 470 -21.62 -6.82 24.34
N GLU A 471 -21.60 -5.63 24.93
CA GLU A 471 -22.77 -4.99 25.52
C GLU A 471 -23.78 -4.57 24.44
N ASP A 472 -24.94 -4.04 24.83
CA ASP A 472 -25.96 -3.62 23.87
C ASP A 472 -25.45 -2.55 22.88
N VAL A 473 -25.93 -2.65 21.63
CA VAL A 473 -25.63 -1.69 20.58
C VAL A 473 -26.10 -0.30 21.03
N ALA A 474 -25.19 0.67 20.96
CA ALA A 474 -25.41 2.08 21.29
C ALA A 474 -25.35 2.99 20.04
N ALA A 475 -24.69 2.54 18.97
CA ALA A 475 -24.67 3.17 17.66
C ALA A 475 -24.42 2.13 16.57
N ILE A 476 -24.73 2.47 15.31
CA ILE A 476 -24.33 1.67 14.15
C ILE A 476 -23.59 2.52 13.13
N GLN A 477 -22.76 1.89 12.30
CA GLN A 477 -22.04 2.54 11.20
C GLN A 477 -22.07 1.64 9.96
N ILE A 478 -22.27 2.23 8.78
CA ILE A 478 -22.15 1.52 7.51
C ILE A 478 -20.72 1.67 7.01
N ASN A 479 -20.11 0.54 6.66
CA ASN A 479 -18.81 0.46 6.02
C ASN A 479 -18.99 0.12 4.53
N ALA A 480 -18.40 0.95 3.67
CA ALA A 480 -18.42 0.78 2.22
C ALA A 480 -17.05 1.12 1.62
N PRO A 481 -16.50 0.28 0.72
CA PRO A 481 -15.17 0.49 0.15
C PRO A 481 -15.13 1.64 -0.86
N VAL A 482 -16.26 1.91 -1.52
CA VAL A 482 -16.43 2.99 -2.49
C VAL A 482 -17.81 3.61 -2.34
N TYR A 483 -17.92 4.88 -2.75
CA TYR A 483 -19.18 5.64 -2.70
C TYR A 483 -19.68 5.99 -4.11
N LYS A 484 -19.11 5.36 -5.14
CA LYS A 484 -19.33 5.65 -6.56
C LYS A 484 -19.45 4.33 -7.30
N LEU A 485 -20.52 4.19 -8.05
CA LEU A 485 -20.89 2.98 -8.76
C LEU A 485 -21.21 3.33 -10.22
N GLY A 486 -20.83 2.48 -11.15
CA GLY A 486 -21.42 2.39 -12.47
C GLY A 486 -22.79 1.71 -12.42
N HIS A 487 -23.36 1.44 -13.60
CA HIS A 487 -24.64 0.74 -13.72
C HIS A 487 -24.46 -0.76 -13.51
N ASN A 488 -25.41 -1.38 -12.81
CA ASN A 488 -25.36 -2.80 -12.42
C ASN A 488 -24.06 -3.19 -11.71
N GLU A 489 -23.49 -2.25 -10.95
CA GLU A 489 -22.30 -2.47 -10.16
C GLU A 489 -22.67 -2.90 -8.74
N ARG A 490 -21.87 -3.83 -8.22
CA ARG A 490 -22.00 -4.35 -6.87
C ARG A 490 -21.19 -3.50 -5.89
N LEU A 491 -21.86 -2.98 -4.87
CA LEU A 491 -21.26 -2.36 -3.69
C LEU A 491 -21.36 -3.32 -2.50
N GLU A 492 -20.23 -3.84 -2.01
CA GLU A 492 -20.23 -4.57 -0.74
C GLU A 492 -20.60 -3.62 0.40
N LEU A 493 -21.51 -4.06 1.27
CA LEU A 493 -21.98 -3.29 2.41
C LEU A 493 -21.84 -4.13 3.68
N ALA A 494 -21.25 -3.53 4.71
CA ALA A 494 -21.19 -4.11 6.05
C ALA A 494 -21.70 -3.08 7.07
N VAL A 495 -22.36 -3.55 8.12
CA VAL A 495 -22.80 -2.68 9.22
C VAL A 495 -22.14 -3.14 10.50
N GLU A 496 -21.45 -2.22 11.15
CA GLU A 496 -20.91 -2.44 12.49
C GLU A 496 -21.89 -1.90 13.53
N GLY A 497 -22.17 -2.73 14.54
CA GLY A 497 -22.69 -2.25 15.81
C GLY A 497 -21.54 -1.73 16.67
N ILE A 498 -21.83 -0.73 17.47
CA ILE A 498 -20.89 -0.13 18.42
C ILE A 498 -21.56 -0.11 19.79
N ASP A 499 -20.95 -0.72 20.80
CA ASP A 499 -21.45 -0.67 22.19
C ASP A 499 -21.11 0.68 22.86
N PHE A 500 -21.64 0.95 24.05
CA PHE A 500 -21.38 2.21 24.77
C PHE A 500 -19.90 2.43 25.15
N ARG A 501 -19.06 1.40 25.07
CA ARG A 501 -17.62 1.45 25.31
C ARG A 501 -16.84 1.68 24.00
N GLY A 502 -17.49 1.70 22.85
CA GLY A 502 -16.83 1.84 21.55
C GLY A 502 -16.27 0.53 20.99
N ASN A 503 -16.63 -0.62 21.56
CA ASN A 503 -16.29 -1.92 20.97
C ASN A 503 -17.19 -2.17 19.76
N ARG A 504 -16.61 -2.76 18.72
CA ARG A 504 -17.26 -2.95 17.41
C ARG A 504 -17.37 -4.43 17.06
N ALA A 505 -18.48 -4.78 16.39
CA ALA A 505 -18.68 -6.07 15.75
C ALA A 505 -19.66 -5.93 14.57
N LEU A 506 -19.47 -6.75 13.54
CA LEU A 506 -20.37 -6.81 12.39
C LEU A 506 -21.75 -7.35 12.80
N LEU A 507 -22.79 -6.70 12.30
CA LEU A 507 -24.18 -7.15 12.44
C LEU A 507 -24.56 -8.08 11.28
N ASP A 508 -25.44 -9.03 11.54
CA ASP A 508 -26.05 -9.87 10.50
C ASP A 508 -26.83 -8.97 9.53
N PHE A 509 -26.45 -9.00 8.26
CA PHE A 509 -27.00 -8.14 7.20
C PHE A 509 -28.52 -8.28 7.09
N ASP A 510 -29.04 -9.49 7.28
CA ASP A 510 -30.47 -9.80 7.19
C ASP A 510 -31.30 -9.22 8.35
N ARG A 511 -30.63 -8.81 9.44
CA ARG A 511 -31.27 -8.16 10.59
C ARG A 511 -31.27 -6.63 10.50
N VAL A 512 -30.53 -6.07 9.55
CA VAL A 512 -30.49 -4.62 9.31
C VAL A 512 -31.60 -4.23 8.35
N GLN A 513 -32.36 -3.20 8.72
CA GLN A 513 -33.36 -2.62 7.82
C GLN A 513 -32.68 -1.63 6.88
N TRP A 514 -32.82 -1.85 5.58
CA TRP A 514 -32.19 -1.05 4.55
C TRP A 514 -33.20 -0.21 3.76
N THR A 515 -32.82 1.03 3.45
CA THR A 515 -33.58 1.90 2.54
C THR A 515 -32.65 2.66 1.61
N ASP A 516 -33.07 2.80 0.36
CA ASP A 516 -32.44 3.66 -0.65
C ASP A 516 -33.40 4.81 -0.94
N GLU A 517 -32.99 6.05 -0.63
CA GLU A 517 -33.87 7.23 -0.72
C GLU A 517 -34.41 7.52 -2.12
N LYS A 518 -33.69 7.13 -3.16
CA LYS A 518 -34.07 7.36 -4.57
C LYS A 518 -34.46 6.09 -5.31
N GLY A 519 -34.34 4.92 -4.67
CA GLY A 519 -34.60 3.63 -5.33
C GLY A 519 -33.67 3.39 -6.52
N ALA A 520 -32.42 3.82 -6.41
CA ALA A 520 -31.39 3.69 -7.44
C ALA A 520 -30.89 2.24 -7.63
N GLY A 521 -31.25 1.31 -6.73
CA GLY A 521 -30.76 -0.06 -6.75
C GLY A 521 -31.48 -0.97 -5.76
N THR A 522 -30.90 -2.15 -5.51
CA THR A 522 -31.50 -3.19 -4.65
C THR A 522 -30.49 -3.77 -3.68
N PHE A 523 -30.91 -3.97 -2.43
CA PHE A 523 -30.12 -4.67 -1.42
C PHE A 523 -30.27 -6.19 -1.59
N ARG A 524 -29.16 -6.90 -1.46
CA ARG A 524 -29.06 -8.36 -1.47
C ARG A 524 -28.09 -8.77 -0.36
N ASN A 525 -28.17 -10.00 0.13
CA ASN A 525 -27.39 -10.45 1.29
C ASN A 525 -25.89 -10.09 1.16
N GLY A 526 -25.45 -9.08 1.93
CA GLY A 526 -24.07 -8.56 1.96
C GLY A 526 -23.71 -7.44 0.98
N TYR A 527 -24.59 -7.04 0.05
CA TYR A 527 -24.27 -6.03 -0.96
C TYR A 527 -25.48 -5.25 -1.48
N TYR A 528 -25.21 -4.09 -2.07
CA TYR A 528 -26.16 -3.29 -2.83
C TYR A 528 -25.80 -3.36 -4.33
N MET A 529 -26.79 -3.61 -5.18
CA MET A 529 -26.63 -3.63 -6.63
C MET A 529 -27.29 -2.38 -7.22
N SER A 530 -26.51 -1.51 -7.86
CA SER A 530 -27.05 -0.34 -8.55
C SER A 530 -27.88 -0.75 -9.77
N GLY A 531 -28.84 0.09 -10.16
CA GLY A 531 -29.58 -0.04 -11.41
C GLY A 531 -29.00 0.84 -12.53
N GLU A 532 -29.85 1.15 -13.50
CA GLU A 532 -29.55 2.04 -14.66
C GLU A 532 -29.77 3.53 -14.33
N TRP A 533 -30.05 3.86 -13.07
CA TRP A 533 -30.36 5.23 -12.68
C TRP A 533 -29.09 6.07 -12.55
N ASP A 534 -29.08 7.25 -13.16
CA ASP A 534 -28.00 8.23 -13.05
C ASP A 534 -28.33 9.28 -11.97
N GLY A 535 -27.47 9.39 -10.95
CA GLY A 535 -27.58 10.42 -9.93
C GLY A 535 -26.88 10.08 -8.62
N ALA A 536 -27.21 10.78 -7.54
CA ALA A 536 -26.75 10.45 -6.19
C ALA A 536 -27.91 10.20 -5.23
N THR A 537 -27.80 9.13 -4.43
CA THR A 537 -28.78 8.72 -3.42
C THR A 537 -28.11 8.56 -2.05
N VAL A 538 -28.92 8.33 -1.02
CA VAL A 538 -28.45 7.99 0.33
C VAL A 538 -28.98 6.61 0.69
N LEU A 539 -28.07 5.71 1.04
CA LEU A 539 -28.40 4.39 1.58
C LEU A 539 -28.44 4.50 3.10
N ARG A 540 -29.54 4.07 3.72
CA ARG A 540 -29.71 4.08 5.17
C ARG A 540 -29.86 2.67 5.71
N ALA A 541 -29.25 2.45 6.87
CA ALA A 541 -29.35 1.25 7.68
C ALA A 541 -30.03 1.62 9.01
N ALA A 542 -30.90 0.74 9.50
CA ALA A 542 -31.48 0.85 10.84
C ALA A 542 -31.43 -0.50 11.57
N TYR A 543 -31.06 -0.47 12.86
CA TYR A 543 -30.96 -1.64 13.72
C TYR A 543 -31.21 -1.24 15.18
N ASN A 544 -32.17 -1.91 15.85
CA ASN A 544 -32.54 -1.67 17.25
C ASN A 544 -32.74 -0.18 17.64
N GLY A 545 -33.33 0.63 16.75
CA GLY A 545 -33.57 2.06 16.98
C GLY A 545 -32.39 2.98 16.67
N HIS A 546 -31.24 2.45 16.27
CA HIS A 546 -30.09 3.21 15.77
C HIS A 546 -30.10 3.25 14.25
N ALA A 547 -29.62 4.36 13.67
CA ALA A 547 -29.56 4.57 12.23
C ALA A 547 -28.18 5.06 11.79
N ALA A 548 -27.79 4.71 10.57
CA ALA A 548 -26.63 5.22 9.87
C ALA A 548 -26.95 5.37 8.39
N ALA A 549 -26.19 6.22 7.71
CA ALA A 549 -26.41 6.50 6.30
C ALA A 549 -25.09 6.78 5.58
N ILE A 550 -25.02 6.41 4.30
CA ILE A 550 -23.92 6.75 3.40
C ILE A 550 -24.48 7.32 2.09
N PRO A 551 -23.86 8.38 1.54
CA PRO A 551 -24.21 8.86 0.21
C PRO A 551 -23.51 7.99 -0.84
N VAL A 552 -24.21 7.66 -1.92
CA VAL A 552 -23.63 6.94 -3.08
C VAL A 552 -24.03 7.62 -4.38
N ALA A 553 -23.12 7.66 -5.35
CA ALA A 553 -23.39 8.10 -6.72
C ALA A 553 -23.46 6.88 -7.65
N VAL A 554 -24.50 6.83 -8.50
CA VAL A 554 -24.65 5.83 -9.55
C VAL A 554 -24.52 6.52 -10.90
N GLY A 555 -23.70 5.93 -11.78
CA GLY A 555 -23.38 6.47 -13.08
C GLY A 555 -22.44 7.67 -13.03
N SER A 556 -22.42 8.46 -14.10
CA SER A 556 -21.56 9.63 -14.22
C SER A 556 -22.19 10.69 -15.11
N GLN A 557 -21.87 11.95 -14.80
CA GLN A 557 -22.24 13.10 -15.61
C GLN A 557 -21.09 13.45 -16.57
N ARG A 558 -21.44 13.77 -17.82
CA ARG A 558 -20.50 14.25 -18.83
C ARG A 558 -20.66 15.75 -19.01
N SER A 559 -19.54 16.46 -19.02
CA SER A 559 -19.47 17.88 -19.29
C SER A 559 -18.67 18.09 -20.58
N ALA A 560 -19.29 18.73 -21.57
CA ALA A 560 -18.59 19.17 -22.76
C ALA A 560 -17.57 20.25 -22.37
N MET A 561 -16.33 20.11 -22.85
CA MET A 561 -15.28 21.11 -22.65
C MET A 561 -15.41 22.24 -23.70
N PRO A 562 -14.83 23.43 -23.45
CA PRO A 562 -14.83 24.51 -24.43
C PRO A 562 -14.30 24.05 -25.79
N ASN A 563 -14.91 24.57 -26.87
CA ASN A 563 -14.53 24.24 -28.25
C ASN A 563 -13.05 24.51 -28.50
N LEU A 564 -12.42 23.63 -29.31
CA LEU A 564 -10.98 23.66 -29.49
C LEU A 564 -10.47 24.91 -30.24
N ASP A 565 -11.34 25.62 -30.95
CA ASP A 565 -11.05 26.89 -31.62
C ASP A 565 -10.86 28.07 -30.66
N ASN A 566 -11.28 27.90 -29.40
CA ASN A 566 -11.08 28.92 -28.37
C ASN A 566 -9.65 28.94 -27.84
N PHE A 567 -8.82 27.96 -28.21
CA PHE A 567 -7.43 27.86 -27.78
C PHE A 567 -6.48 28.40 -28.85
N LYS A 568 -5.28 28.80 -28.42
CA LYS A 568 -4.15 29.14 -29.30
C LYS A 568 -3.13 28.00 -29.23
N PRO A 569 -3.37 26.90 -29.98
CA PRO A 569 -2.56 25.71 -29.85
C PRO A 569 -1.18 25.91 -30.46
N GLU A 570 -0.15 25.44 -29.77
CA GLU A 570 1.24 25.48 -30.22
C GLU A 570 1.75 24.07 -30.50
N PHE A 571 2.50 23.91 -31.59
CA PHE A 571 3.21 22.68 -31.90
C PHE A 571 4.53 22.62 -31.13
N ILE A 572 4.80 21.49 -30.47
CA ILE A 572 6.10 21.20 -29.88
C ILE A 572 6.53 19.81 -30.36
N GLY A 573 7.75 19.69 -30.88
CA GLY A 573 8.37 18.41 -31.26
C GLY A 573 9.38 17.95 -30.20
N TYR A 574 9.50 16.64 -29.98
CA TYR A 574 10.55 16.03 -29.17
C TYR A 574 11.13 14.80 -29.87
N PRO A 575 12.47 14.67 -30.02
CA PRO A 575 13.46 15.74 -29.83
C PRO A 575 13.21 16.89 -30.82
N ASP A 576 13.97 18.00 -30.73
CA ASP A 576 13.80 19.20 -31.60
C ASP A 576 13.85 18.91 -33.12
N ALA A 577 14.36 17.73 -33.50
CA ALA A 577 14.33 17.22 -34.86
C ALA A 577 12.90 16.92 -35.35
N VAL A 578 11.96 16.53 -34.47
CA VAL A 578 10.57 16.23 -34.85
C VAL A 578 9.90 17.49 -35.40
N LYS A 579 9.46 17.41 -36.66
CA LYS A 579 8.75 18.49 -37.35
C LYS A 579 7.26 18.23 -37.37
N GLY A 580 6.50 19.30 -37.49
CA GLY A 580 5.05 19.24 -37.52
C GLY A 580 4.42 20.61 -37.44
N ASN A 581 3.10 20.61 -37.34
CA ASN A 581 2.29 21.82 -37.27
C ASN A 581 0.97 21.51 -36.57
N VAL A 582 0.42 22.51 -35.90
CA VAL A 582 -0.92 22.46 -35.32
C VAL A 582 -1.73 23.62 -35.86
N ARG A 583 -2.96 23.35 -36.33
CA ARG A 583 -3.88 24.38 -36.82
C ARG A 583 -5.33 24.03 -36.54
N ILE A 584 -6.19 25.04 -36.54
CA ILE A 584 -7.63 24.84 -36.54
C ILE A 584 -8.09 24.51 -37.97
N ALA A 585 -8.80 23.39 -38.13
CA ALA A 585 -9.44 22.97 -39.38
C ALA A 585 -10.94 23.28 -39.32
N SER A 586 -11.52 23.73 -40.44
CA SER A 586 -12.94 24.10 -40.56
C SER A 586 -13.88 22.89 -40.78
N GLU A 587 -13.52 21.76 -40.20
CA GLU A 587 -14.28 20.51 -40.25
C GLU A 587 -14.08 19.77 -38.92
N GLY A 588 -15.16 19.29 -38.31
CA GLY A 588 -15.15 18.60 -37.02
C GLY A 588 -16.17 17.47 -36.97
N LYS A 589 -16.13 16.70 -35.87
CA LYS A 589 -17.03 15.57 -35.64
C LYS A 589 -18.27 15.97 -34.86
N VAL A 590 -18.06 16.77 -33.82
CA VAL A 590 -19.07 17.27 -32.89
C VAL A 590 -19.31 18.75 -33.17
N ASN A 591 -18.23 19.49 -33.44
CA ASN A 591 -18.26 20.91 -33.78
C ASN A 591 -18.04 21.12 -35.29
N ASN A 592 -18.21 22.36 -35.76
CA ASN A 592 -17.90 22.75 -37.14
C ASN A 592 -16.39 22.90 -37.40
N SER A 593 -15.55 22.49 -36.44
CA SER A 593 -14.11 22.67 -36.47
C SER A 593 -13.39 21.61 -35.64
N SER A 594 -12.09 21.43 -35.89
CA SER A 594 -11.24 20.50 -35.15
C SER A 594 -9.81 20.99 -35.10
N LEU A 595 -9.04 20.42 -34.18
CA LEU A 595 -7.62 20.67 -34.05
C LEU A 595 -6.82 19.67 -34.88
N GLU A 596 -6.20 20.12 -35.97
CA GLU A 596 -5.37 19.28 -36.82
C GLU A 596 -3.90 19.33 -36.40
N LEU A 597 -3.32 18.15 -36.13
CA LEU A 597 -1.90 17.93 -35.87
C LEU A 597 -1.29 17.16 -37.04
N THR A 598 -0.27 17.75 -37.67
CA THR A 598 0.63 17.03 -38.59
C THR A 598 1.96 16.78 -37.89
N TYR A 599 2.52 15.57 -38.02
CA TYR A 599 3.79 15.20 -37.40
C TYR A 599 4.66 14.40 -38.35
N ASP A 600 5.98 14.51 -38.18
CA ASP A 600 6.99 13.72 -38.87
C ASP A 600 8.03 13.19 -37.87
N PHE A 601 8.06 11.87 -37.67
CA PHE A 601 9.01 11.21 -36.77
C PHE A 601 10.20 10.57 -37.50
N THR A 602 10.27 10.66 -38.83
CA THR A 602 11.22 9.88 -39.64
C THR A 602 12.68 10.33 -39.50
N GLU A 603 12.93 11.52 -38.94
CA GLU A 603 14.26 12.11 -38.78
C GLU A 603 14.97 11.73 -37.46
N SER A 604 14.38 10.86 -36.63
CA SER A 604 14.98 10.46 -35.34
C SER A 604 14.81 8.96 -35.06
N THR A 605 15.86 8.37 -34.48
CA THR A 605 15.84 6.98 -33.98
C THR A 605 15.60 6.92 -32.47
N GLU A 606 15.36 8.03 -31.79
CA GLU A 606 15.04 8.07 -30.36
C GLU A 606 13.53 8.09 -30.14
N THR A 607 13.04 8.16 -28.90
CA THR A 607 11.61 8.37 -28.64
C THR A 607 11.17 9.71 -29.23
N THR A 608 10.15 9.69 -30.07
CA THR A 608 9.65 10.86 -30.79
C THR A 608 8.24 11.22 -30.34
N ALA A 609 7.95 12.49 -30.09
CA ALA A 609 6.63 12.96 -29.74
C ALA A 609 6.29 14.29 -30.43
N ALA A 610 5.02 14.41 -30.83
CA ALA A 610 4.44 15.61 -31.43
C ALA A 610 3.28 16.09 -30.55
N TYR A 611 3.49 17.22 -29.89
CA TYR A 611 2.56 17.78 -28.93
C TYR A 611 1.72 18.90 -29.52
N ILE A 612 0.44 18.87 -29.19
CA ILE A 612 -0.42 20.04 -29.09
C ILE A 612 -0.28 20.58 -27.66
N SER A 613 0.19 21.81 -27.52
CA SER A 613 0.13 22.58 -26.28
C SER A 613 -1.02 23.57 -26.35
N PHE A 614 -1.94 23.58 -25.38
CA PHE A 614 -3.10 24.49 -25.42
C PHE A 614 -2.76 25.95 -25.08
N GLY A 615 -1.56 26.23 -24.54
CA GLY A 615 -1.06 27.56 -24.18
C GLY A 615 -1.81 28.28 -23.04
N THR A 616 -2.98 27.77 -22.64
CA THR A 616 -3.83 28.26 -21.55
C THR A 616 -4.27 27.08 -20.69
N ASN A 617 -4.50 27.32 -19.39
CA ASN A 617 -4.90 26.26 -18.46
C ASN A 617 -6.34 25.80 -18.77
N LEU A 618 -6.50 24.63 -19.38
CA LEU A 618 -7.80 24.01 -19.58
C LEU A 618 -8.21 23.22 -18.34
N ALA A 619 -8.86 23.91 -17.40
CA ALA A 619 -9.31 23.31 -16.14
C ALA A 619 -10.42 22.27 -16.39
N LEU A 620 -10.19 21.04 -15.94
CA LEU A 620 -11.20 20.00 -15.93
C LEU A 620 -12.20 20.24 -14.77
N PRO A 621 -13.50 19.91 -14.95
CA PRO A 621 -14.48 19.96 -13.88
C PRO A 621 -14.01 19.20 -12.63
N SER A 622 -14.36 19.71 -11.45
CA SER A 622 -13.99 19.07 -10.19
C SER A 622 -14.53 17.63 -10.13
N GLY A 623 -13.67 16.69 -9.73
CA GLY A 623 -14.02 15.28 -9.60
C GLY A 623 -13.92 14.47 -10.90
N THR A 624 -13.47 15.05 -12.01
CA THR A 624 -13.24 14.35 -13.30
C THR A 624 -12.38 13.09 -13.10
N ARG A 625 -12.81 11.98 -13.69
CA ARG A 625 -12.13 10.67 -13.65
C ARG A 625 -11.73 10.14 -15.01
N GLU A 626 -12.42 10.58 -16.06
CA GLU A 626 -12.12 10.22 -17.43
C GLU A 626 -12.23 11.48 -18.29
N ILE A 627 -11.35 11.59 -19.29
CA ILE A 627 -11.56 12.50 -20.43
C ILE A 627 -11.83 11.67 -21.67
N SER A 628 -12.65 12.18 -22.58
CA SER A 628 -12.84 11.59 -23.89
C SER A 628 -12.71 12.62 -24.99
N ILE A 629 -12.22 12.21 -26.16
CA ILE A 629 -12.03 13.10 -27.31
C ILE A 629 -12.20 12.32 -28.61
N TRP A 630 -12.82 12.92 -29.62
CA TRP A 630 -12.85 12.35 -30.97
C TRP A 630 -11.54 12.61 -31.69
N ALA A 631 -10.98 11.56 -32.30
CA ALA A 631 -9.78 11.62 -33.12
C ALA A 631 -10.04 11.10 -34.53
N HIS A 632 -9.74 11.90 -35.54
CA HIS A 632 -9.76 11.50 -36.95
C HIS A 632 -8.38 11.09 -37.41
N ALA A 633 -8.23 9.86 -37.90
CA ALA A 633 -7.00 9.40 -38.54
C ALA A 633 -7.16 9.35 -40.06
N LYS A 634 -6.20 9.91 -40.80
CA LYS A 634 -6.13 9.76 -42.27
C LYS A 634 -5.49 8.43 -42.68
N GLU A 635 -4.57 7.94 -41.87
CA GLU A 635 -3.82 6.72 -42.08
C GLU A 635 -3.60 5.99 -40.76
N THR A 636 -3.38 4.68 -40.83
CA THR A 636 -3.02 3.86 -39.66
C THR A 636 -1.54 4.00 -39.35
N ALA A 637 -1.17 4.01 -38.07
CA ALA A 637 0.22 4.07 -37.61
C ALA A 637 0.38 3.34 -36.26
N PRO A 638 1.56 2.79 -35.93
CA PRO A 638 1.80 2.09 -34.66
C PRO A 638 1.87 3.02 -33.43
N HIS A 639 1.75 4.33 -33.62
CA HIS A 639 1.95 5.36 -32.61
C HIS A 639 0.87 5.40 -31.54
N TRP A 640 1.19 5.98 -30.39
CA TRP A 640 0.27 6.11 -29.27
C TRP A 640 -0.25 7.54 -29.18
N ILE A 641 -1.52 7.68 -28.81
CA ILE A 641 -2.15 8.97 -28.52
C ILE A 641 -2.32 9.10 -27.01
N ARG A 642 -1.85 10.22 -26.49
CA ARG A 642 -1.79 10.52 -25.06
C ARG A 642 -2.28 11.91 -24.76
N ALA A 643 -2.66 12.12 -23.50
CA ALA A 643 -2.87 13.43 -22.92
C ALA A 643 -1.95 13.64 -21.71
N GLN A 644 -1.62 14.89 -21.41
CA GLN A 644 -0.92 15.27 -20.19
C GLN A 644 -1.79 16.21 -19.39
N VAL A 645 -2.02 15.87 -18.12
CA VAL A 645 -2.71 16.73 -17.16
C VAL A 645 -1.75 17.16 -16.06
N LYS A 646 -1.98 18.34 -15.49
CA LYS A 646 -1.25 18.88 -14.36
C LYS A 646 -2.17 19.03 -13.16
N ASP A 647 -1.73 18.54 -12.01
CA ASP A 647 -2.48 18.56 -10.77
C ASP A 647 -2.28 19.86 -9.97
N GLY A 648 -3.06 20.03 -8.90
CA GLY A 648 -2.99 21.19 -8.00
C GLY A 648 -1.68 21.31 -7.21
N GLN A 649 -0.86 20.26 -7.19
CA GLN A 649 0.49 20.28 -6.61
C GLN A 649 1.56 20.64 -7.64
N GLY A 650 1.19 20.77 -8.92
CA GLY A 650 2.08 21.10 -10.03
C GLY A 650 2.74 19.88 -10.69
N ASN A 651 2.34 18.66 -10.31
CA ASN A 651 2.87 17.44 -10.92
C ASN A 651 2.16 17.13 -12.24
N ASN A 652 2.93 16.65 -13.22
CA ASN A 652 2.41 16.21 -14.50
C ASN A 652 2.08 14.73 -14.48
N HIS A 653 0.92 14.38 -15.05
CA HIS A 653 0.42 13.02 -15.16
C HIS A 653 0.08 12.72 -16.62
N VAL A 654 0.48 11.55 -17.09
CA VAL A 654 0.24 11.10 -18.47
C VAL A 654 -0.97 10.18 -18.51
N LEU A 655 -1.89 10.44 -19.44
CA LEU A 655 -3.07 9.63 -19.71
C LEU A 655 -2.89 8.94 -21.07
N ASP A 656 -2.87 7.61 -21.08
CA ASP A 656 -2.92 6.84 -22.33
C ASP A 656 -4.35 6.87 -22.88
N LEU A 657 -4.57 7.50 -24.04
CA LEU A 657 -5.89 7.54 -24.70
C LEU A 657 -6.09 6.35 -25.63
N LYS A 658 -5.02 5.97 -26.35
CA LYS A 658 -5.00 4.81 -27.25
C LYS A 658 -3.56 4.44 -27.60
N ARG A 659 -3.26 3.14 -27.61
CA ARG A 659 -1.99 2.60 -28.14
C ARG A 659 -2.25 2.00 -29.51
N GLY A 660 -1.54 2.47 -30.53
CA GLY A 660 -1.75 2.12 -31.93
C GLY A 660 -2.90 2.91 -32.57
N ILE A 661 -2.65 3.48 -33.74
CA ILE A 661 -3.64 4.12 -34.60
C ILE A 661 -4.07 3.08 -35.65
N ASP A 662 -5.05 2.26 -35.29
CA ASP A 662 -5.53 1.11 -36.06
C ASP A 662 -6.83 1.39 -36.84
N TRP A 663 -7.24 2.66 -36.94
CA TRP A 663 -8.45 3.09 -37.64
C TRP A 663 -8.18 4.19 -38.67
N THR A 664 -9.16 4.42 -39.53
CA THR A 664 -9.27 5.62 -40.37
C THR A 664 -10.63 6.26 -40.13
N GLY A 665 -10.76 7.57 -40.33
CA GLY A 665 -11.98 8.30 -39.97
C GLY A 665 -12.01 8.67 -38.48
N TRP A 666 -13.19 9.07 -37.98
CA TRP A 666 -13.39 9.51 -36.60
C TRP A 666 -13.63 8.35 -35.63
N GLN A 667 -12.88 8.32 -34.52
CA GLN A 667 -13.08 7.40 -33.39
C GLN A 667 -12.99 8.17 -32.07
N GLN A 668 -13.85 7.85 -31.10
CA GLN A 668 -13.77 8.42 -29.76
C GLN A 668 -12.70 7.67 -28.95
N LEU A 669 -11.79 8.42 -28.35
CA LEU A 669 -10.72 7.93 -27.48
C LEU A 669 -11.02 8.34 -26.04
N LYS A 670 -10.58 7.55 -25.07
CA LYS A 670 -10.86 7.75 -23.63
C LYS A 670 -9.59 7.56 -22.81
N GLY A 671 -9.39 8.38 -21.79
CA GLY A 671 -8.28 8.28 -20.86
C GLY A 671 -8.72 8.48 -19.42
N ASN A 672 -8.36 7.53 -18.55
CA ASN A 672 -8.63 7.60 -17.12
C ASN A 672 -7.55 8.41 -16.40
N LEU A 673 -7.96 9.30 -15.50
CA LEU A 673 -7.05 10.02 -14.62
C LEU A 673 -6.52 9.09 -13.50
N PRO A 674 -5.28 9.31 -13.02
CA PRO A 674 -4.75 8.56 -11.89
C PRO A 674 -5.62 8.66 -10.63
N ASN A 675 -5.67 7.56 -9.88
CA ASN A 675 -6.26 7.56 -8.55
C ASN A 675 -5.42 8.47 -7.63
N ASN A 676 -6.05 9.45 -6.98
CA ASN A 676 -5.45 10.44 -6.05
C ASN A 676 -4.74 11.66 -6.69
N ILE A 677 -5.09 12.00 -7.94
CA ILE A 677 -4.68 13.29 -8.50
C ILE A 677 -5.30 14.47 -7.72
N SER A 678 -4.48 15.48 -7.41
CA SER A 678 -4.91 16.66 -6.64
C SER A 678 -5.64 17.68 -7.52
N SER A 679 -6.80 18.17 -7.09
CA SER A 679 -7.50 19.28 -7.75
C SER A 679 -6.85 20.64 -7.44
N PRO A 680 -6.98 21.66 -8.32
CA PRO A 680 -7.58 21.61 -9.65
C PRO A 680 -6.70 20.85 -10.65
N ILE A 681 -7.33 20.25 -11.66
CA ILE A 681 -6.64 19.47 -12.70
C ILE A 681 -6.75 20.21 -14.01
N ASN A 682 -5.62 20.44 -14.69
CA ASN A 682 -5.58 21.14 -15.97
C ASN A 682 -5.09 20.20 -17.06
N LEU A 683 -5.81 20.14 -18.19
CA LEU A 683 -5.32 19.47 -19.39
C LEU A 683 -4.31 20.38 -20.09
N GLU A 684 -3.04 19.99 -20.13
CA GLU A 684 -1.98 20.81 -20.73
C GLU A 684 -1.72 20.45 -22.19
N ARG A 685 -1.74 19.15 -22.52
CA ARG A 685 -1.33 18.66 -23.83
C ARG A 685 -2.12 17.46 -24.30
N ILE A 686 -2.27 17.34 -25.62
CA ILE A 686 -2.60 16.10 -26.32
C ILE A 686 -1.47 15.84 -27.31
N TYR A 687 -1.00 14.60 -27.42
CA TYR A 687 0.17 14.31 -28.23
C TYR A 687 0.18 12.91 -28.78
N VAL A 688 0.92 12.76 -29.88
CA VAL A 688 1.25 11.48 -30.48
C VAL A 688 2.70 11.15 -30.10
N VAL A 689 2.97 9.90 -29.70
CA VAL A 689 4.31 9.45 -29.35
C VAL A 689 4.62 8.10 -29.99
N GLU A 690 5.88 7.94 -30.38
CA GLU A 690 6.45 6.68 -30.84
C GLU A 690 7.75 6.40 -30.07
N PRO A 691 7.74 5.50 -29.06
CA PRO A 691 8.94 5.16 -28.31
C PRO A 691 9.93 4.32 -29.12
N GLU A 692 9.47 3.53 -30.09
CA GLU A 692 10.30 2.55 -30.78
C GLU A 692 11.06 3.17 -31.98
N PRO A 693 12.33 2.80 -32.18
CA PRO A 693 13.17 3.35 -33.25
C PRO A 693 12.75 2.89 -34.65
N PHE A 694 12.08 1.74 -34.78
CA PHE A 694 11.82 1.09 -36.07
C PHE A 694 10.48 1.46 -36.71
N PHE A 695 9.60 2.13 -35.95
CA PHE A 695 8.21 2.35 -36.35
C PHE A 695 7.91 3.81 -36.72
N LYS A 696 8.96 4.59 -37.03
CA LYS A 696 8.86 6.02 -37.31
C LYS A 696 8.14 6.30 -38.62
N THR A 697 7.00 6.99 -38.53
CA THR A 697 6.23 7.43 -39.69
C THR A 697 5.82 8.90 -39.53
N LYS A 698 5.15 9.44 -40.53
CA LYS A 698 4.53 10.77 -40.51
C LYS A 698 3.04 10.61 -40.70
N GLY A 699 2.26 11.55 -40.20
CA GLY A 699 0.82 11.49 -40.37
C GLY A 699 0.07 12.74 -39.96
N THR A 700 -1.25 12.68 -40.13
CA THR A 700 -2.18 13.74 -39.74
C THR A 700 -3.30 13.18 -38.86
N LEU A 701 -3.50 13.82 -37.70
CA LEU A 701 -4.66 13.58 -36.83
C LEU A 701 -5.48 14.85 -36.67
N LYS A 702 -6.80 14.70 -36.49
CA LYS A 702 -7.66 15.80 -36.03
C LYS A 702 -8.32 15.43 -34.71
N PHE A 703 -8.50 16.39 -33.83
CA PHE A 703 -9.13 16.20 -32.53
C PHE A 703 -10.34 17.12 -32.37
N ASP A 704 -11.45 16.61 -31.83
CA ASP A 704 -12.68 17.38 -31.59
C ASP A 704 -13.51 16.77 -30.44
N GLY A 705 -14.47 17.51 -29.90
CA GLY A 705 -15.46 17.01 -28.94
C GLY A 705 -14.83 16.48 -27.65
N LEU A 706 -13.97 17.29 -27.02
CA LEU A 706 -13.40 16.95 -25.72
C LEU A 706 -14.49 17.00 -24.65
N GLU A 707 -14.63 15.92 -23.90
CA GLU A 707 -15.56 15.79 -22.77
C GLU A 707 -14.79 15.39 -21.50
N ALA A 708 -15.26 15.86 -20.35
CA ALA A 708 -14.84 15.40 -19.05
C ALA A 708 -15.98 14.63 -18.37
N THR A 709 -15.68 13.45 -17.86
CA THR A 709 -16.65 12.59 -17.16
C THR A 709 -16.32 12.60 -15.66
N ALA A 710 -17.31 12.96 -14.84
CA ALA A 710 -17.21 12.96 -13.39
C ALA A 710 -18.40 12.21 -12.77
N PRO A 711 -18.23 11.58 -11.60
CA PRO A 711 -19.36 11.05 -10.83
C PRO A 711 -20.26 12.19 -10.35
N PHE A 712 -21.50 11.88 -10.02
CA PHE A 712 -22.41 12.83 -9.38
C PHE A 712 -21.87 13.28 -8.02
N SER A 713 -22.15 14.54 -7.66
CA SER A 713 -21.81 15.07 -6.34
C SER A 713 -22.63 14.36 -5.27
N LEU A 714 -21.95 13.88 -4.23
CA LEU A 714 -22.58 13.18 -3.12
C LEU A 714 -23.35 14.15 -2.21
N PRO A 715 -24.57 13.80 -1.76
CA PRO A 715 -25.28 14.55 -0.72
C PRO A 715 -24.44 14.69 0.55
N LYS A 716 -24.53 15.86 1.21
CA LYS A 716 -23.91 16.06 2.53
C LYS A 716 -24.82 15.46 3.60
N LEU A 717 -24.28 14.59 4.44
CA LEU A 717 -24.97 14.06 5.62
C LEU A 717 -24.58 14.86 6.85
N SER A 718 -25.53 15.09 7.76
CA SER A 718 -25.18 15.52 9.11
C SER A 718 -24.42 14.42 9.85
N ALA A 719 -23.66 14.81 10.87
CA ALA A 719 -22.93 13.86 11.71
C ALA A 719 -23.83 12.81 12.39
N GLN A 720 -25.09 13.16 12.65
CA GLN A 720 -26.06 12.24 13.23
C GLN A 720 -26.57 11.23 12.20
N GLU A 721 -26.83 11.69 10.97
CA GLU A 721 -27.27 10.81 9.88
C GLU A 721 -26.20 9.81 9.44
N ALA A 722 -24.93 10.23 9.42
CA ALA A 722 -23.82 9.34 9.10
C ALA A 722 -23.69 8.15 10.09
N GLY A 723 -24.20 8.31 11.31
CA GLY A 723 -24.11 7.30 12.37
C GLY A 723 -22.73 7.19 12.99
N GLY A 724 -22.48 6.11 13.72
CA GLY A 724 -21.18 5.76 14.30
C GLY A 724 -20.75 6.56 15.54
N ARG A 725 -21.53 7.54 15.99
CA ARG A 725 -21.21 8.39 17.15
C ARG A 725 -21.95 7.94 18.41
N ILE A 726 -21.21 7.83 19.50
CA ILE A 726 -21.73 7.62 20.85
C ILE A 726 -21.72 8.95 21.58
N GLN A 727 -22.83 9.32 22.21
CA GLN A 727 -22.85 10.49 23.09
C GLN A 727 -22.21 10.14 24.44
N ASP A 728 -21.04 10.71 24.74
CA ASP A 728 -20.37 10.46 26.01
C ASP A 728 -21.01 11.24 27.16
N ALA A 729 -21.60 10.53 28.11
CA ALA A 729 -22.21 11.09 29.31
C ALA A 729 -21.23 11.85 30.23
N LYS A 730 -19.91 11.65 30.05
CA LYS A 730 -18.86 12.36 30.78
C LYS A 730 -18.52 13.73 30.18
N ASN A 731 -19.00 14.05 28.98
CA ASN A 731 -18.79 15.36 28.33
C ASN A 731 -19.76 16.43 28.87
N LYS A 732 -19.65 16.75 30.17
CA LYS A 732 -20.44 17.77 30.86
C LYS A 732 -19.69 18.36 32.04
N GLU A 733 -20.15 19.52 32.49
CA GLU A 733 -19.77 20.04 33.81
C GLU A 733 -20.66 19.39 34.88
N PRO A 734 -20.09 18.71 35.89
CA PRO A 734 -20.89 18.07 36.95
C PRO A 734 -21.39 19.10 37.97
N GLU A 735 -22.50 18.80 38.65
CA GLU A 735 -23.09 19.70 39.65
C GLU A 735 -22.18 19.95 40.86
N LYS A 736 -21.42 18.92 41.26
CA LYS A 736 -20.43 18.99 42.34
C LYS A 736 -19.02 18.84 41.74
N ILE A 737 -18.13 19.76 42.05
CA ILE A 737 -16.73 19.76 41.60
C ILE A 737 -15.83 19.73 42.83
N ASP A 738 -15.09 18.63 43.00
CA ASP A 738 -14.09 18.51 44.06
C ASP A 738 -12.75 19.12 43.63
N GLU A 739 -12.33 18.87 42.39
CA GLU A 739 -11.09 19.39 41.80
C GLU A 739 -11.29 19.75 40.31
N ARG A 740 -10.53 20.73 39.82
CA ARG A 740 -10.56 21.18 38.43
C ARG A 740 -9.15 21.31 37.85
N TRP A 741 -8.97 20.84 36.63
CA TRP A 741 -7.79 21.10 35.80
C TRP A 741 -8.21 21.72 34.47
N THR A 742 -7.27 22.38 33.82
CA THR A 742 -7.43 22.90 32.47
C THR A 742 -6.33 22.33 31.57
N ILE A 743 -6.72 21.75 30.43
CA ILE A 743 -5.81 21.42 29.34
C ILE A 743 -5.95 22.52 28.29
N LEU A 744 -4.85 23.22 28.01
CA LEU A 744 -4.80 24.26 26.97
C LEU A 744 -4.55 23.64 25.59
N HIS A 745 -4.84 24.40 24.54
CA HIS A 745 -4.62 23.97 23.15
C HIS A 745 -3.16 23.58 22.84
N ASP A 746 -2.19 24.21 23.51
CA ASP A 746 -0.78 23.86 23.38
C ASP A 746 -0.39 22.58 24.16
N ASN A 747 -1.37 21.86 24.71
CA ASN A 747 -1.23 20.63 25.50
C ASN A 747 -0.65 20.84 26.91
N THR A 748 -0.62 22.09 27.39
CA THR A 748 -0.23 22.40 28.76
C THR A 748 -1.35 22.05 29.74
N LEU A 749 -1.01 21.30 30.80
CA LEU A 749 -1.91 20.98 31.91
C LEU A 749 -1.73 22.01 33.04
N ARG A 750 -2.82 22.66 33.43
CA ARG A 750 -2.88 23.64 34.52
C ARG A 750 -3.79 23.19 35.67
N GLN A 751 -3.40 23.58 36.88
CA GLN A 751 -4.27 23.55 38.06
C GLN A 751 -4.08 24.83 38.86
N ASN A 752 -5.18 25.50 39.22
CA ASN A 752 -5.16 26.75 40.03
C ASN A 752 -4.20 27.83 39.49
N GLY A 753 -4.04 27.94 38.16
CA GLY A 753 -3.17 28.91 37.50
C GLY A 753 -1.68 28.52 37.43
N GLN A 754 -1.30 27.33 37.93
CA GLN A 754 0.06 26.80 37.82
C GLN A 754 0.15 25.74 36.72
N ASP A 755 1.22 25.80 35.92
CA ASP A 755 1.55 24.79 34.91
C ASP A 755 2.12 23.53 35.61
N LEU A 756 1.46 22.40 35.46
CA LEU A 756 1.86 21.11 36.02
C LEU A 756 2.69 20.29 35.02
N LEU A 757 2.23 20.25 33.77
CA LEU A 757 2.93 19.63 32.64
C LEU A 757 2.89 20.60 31.47
N THR A 758 4.03 20.79 30.79
CA THR A 758 4.17 21.73 29.67
C THR A 758 4.74 21.02 28.46
N HIS A 759 4.32 21.42 27.26
CA HIS A 759 4.81 20.82 26.00
C HIS A 759 6.35 20.86 25.87
N SER A 760 7.00 21.86 26.48
CA SER A 760 8.46 22.01 26.53
C SER A 760 9.20 20.86 27.23
N GLN A 761 8.52 20.07 28.07
CA GLN A 761 9.08 18.88 28.71
C GLN A 761 9.25 17.71 27.73
N GLY A 762 8.64 17.76 26.55
CA GLY A 762 8.64 16.69 25.56
C GLY A 762 7.68 15.56 25.93
N TYR A 763 7.93 14.85 27.03
CA TYR A 763 7.04 13.84 27.60
C TYR A 763 7.24 13.75 29.11
N GLY A 764 6.21 13.33 29.84
CA GLY A 764 6.27 13.29 31.30
C GLY A 764 4.99 12.82 31.95
N THR A 765 5.00 12.67 33.27
CA THR A 765 3.83 12.24 34.05
C THR A 765 3.65 13.13 35.27
N GLN A 766 2.40 13.40 35.62
CA GLN A 766 2.01 14.07 36.86
C GLN A 766 0.91 13.25 37.53
N GLN A 767 1.02 13.03 38.84
CA GLN A 767 -0.02 12.37 39.62
C GLN A 767 -0.67 13.37 40.57
N SER A 768 -2.00 13.32 40.68
CA SER A 768 -2.79 14.03 41.70
C SER A 768 -3.89 13.08 42.13
N GLY A 769 -3.98 12.73 43.42
CA GLY A 769 -5.02 11.82 43.92
C GLY A 769 -5.12 10.49 43.13
N GLN A 770 -6.28 10.23 42.53
CA GLN A 770 -6.55 9.06 41.69
C GLN A 770 -6.43 9.36 40.19
N GLN A 771 -5.68 10.40 39.83
CA GLN A 771 -5.49 10.89 38.48
C GLN A 771 -4.02 10.77 38.11
N THR A 772 -3.73 10.06 37.03
CA THR A 772 -2.40 10.06 36.39
C THR A 772 -2.51 10.78 35.06
N PHE A 773 -1.83 11.92 34.93
CA PHE A 773 -1.68 12.68 33.70
C PHE A 773 -0.40 12.28 33.00
N ILE A 774 -0.48 11.96 31.71
CA ILE A 774 0.63 11.53 30.86
C ILE A 774 0.72 12.53 29.71
N LEU A 775 1.82 13.28 29.63
CA LEU A 775 2.14 14.11 28.47
C LEU A 775 2.99 13.29 27.50
N LEU A 776 2.55 13.21 26.25
CA LEU A 776 3.28 12.59 25.15
C LEU A 776 3.42 13.58 23.99
N ASN A 777 4.42 13.37 23.14
CA ASN A 777 4.63 14.17 21.94
C ASN A 777 4.66 13.29 20.69
N ASN A 778 3.68 13.51 19.82
CA ASN A 778 3.55 12.87 18.51
C ASN A 778 3.57 13.90 17.36
N SER A 779 4.19 15.07 17.54
CA SER A 779 4.20 16.15 16.53
C SER A 779 4.77 15.72 15.17
N ASN A 780 5.66 14.72 15.13
CA ASN A 780 6.21 14.14 13.89
C ASN A 780 5.44 12.88 13.44
N ASP A 781 4.12 12.88 13.60
CA ASP A 781 3.20 11.82 13.15
C ASP A 781 3.48 10.44 13.76
N GLY A 782 3.77 10.41 15.06
CA GLY A 782 4.00 9.18 15.83
C GLY A 782 5.00 9.37 16.98
N LEU A 783 4.92 8.51 18.00
CA LEU A 783 5.79 8.62 19.18
C LEU A 783 7.24 8.28 18.83
N ARG A 784 7.47 7.20 18.07
CA ARG A 784 8.79 6.74 17.64
C ARG A 784 9.49 7.76 16.76
N ARG A 785 8.79 8.30 15.76
CA ARG A 785 9.33 9.32 14.84
C ARG A 785 9.65 10.64 15.56
N THR A 786 8.89 10.96 16.61
CA THR A 786 9.14 12.17 17.42
C THR A 786 10.29 11.96 18.40
N ASN A 787 10.24 10.88 19.19
CA ASN A 787 11.29 10.44 20.09
C ASN A 787 11.01 9.00 20.56
N TYR A 788 11.79 8.03 20.08
CA TYR A 788 11.64 6.61 20.45
C TYR A 788 11.74 6.35 21.96
N GLN A 789 12.49 7.14 22.73
CA GLN A 789 12.63 6.92 24.18
C GLN A 789 11.31 7.07 24.96
N GLN A 790 10.29 7.72 24.36
CA GLN A 790 8.94 7.76 24.91
C GLN A 790 8.33 6.36 25.07
N TRP A 791 8.66 5.43 24.18
CA TRP A 791 8.07 4.09 24.15
C TRP A 791 8.52 3.20 25.31
N PRO A 792 9.84 2.99 25.55
CA PRO A 792 10.30 2.27 26.74
C PRO A 792 9.82 2.92 28.04
N TRP A 793 9.82 4.25 28.11
CA TRP A 793 9.32 5.00 29.25
C TRP A 793 7.83 4.76 29.50
N LEU A 794 7.00 4.92 28.47
CA LEU A 794 5.56 4.73 28.54
C LEU A 794 5.22 3.28 28.93
N LYS A 795 5.87 2.30 28.30
CA LYS A 795 5.67 0.88 28.63
C LYS A 795 5.97 0.59 30.10
N ASN A 796 7.08 1.11 30.62
CA ASN A 796 7.43 0.96 32.04
C ASN A 796 6.39 1.64 32.94
N LEU A 797 5.98 2.87 32.61
CA LEU A 797 4.96 3.61 33.35
C LEU A 797 3.64 2.84 33.42
N LEU A 798 3.14 2.35 32.28
CA LEU A 798 1.86 1.64 32.19
C LEU A 798 1.87 0.26 32.84
N SER A 799 3.05 -0.37 32.97
CA SER A 799 3.21 -1.64 33.70
C SER A 799 3.18 -1.48 35.23
N GLY A 800 3.30 -0.25 35.73
CA GLY A 800 3.23 0.08 37.15
C GLY A 800 1.80 0.12 37.69
N ASN A 801 1.67 0.49 38.97
CA ASN A 801 0.36 0.69 39.58
C ASN A 801 -0.26 2.03 39.13
N MET A 802 -1.07 1.97 38.07
CA MET A 802 -1.76 3.14 37.53
C MET A 802 -2.95 3.56 38.38
N SER A 803 -3.14 4.88 38.53
CA SER A 803 -4.33 5.45 39.19
C SER A 803 -5.63 5.05 38.48
N GLN A 804 -6.78 5.22 39.16
CA GLN A 804 -8.08 4.86 38.59
C GLN A 804 -8.39 5.61 37.28
N ASN A 805 -7.97 6.86 37.17
CA ASN A 805 -8.15 7.69 35.99
C ASN A 805 -6.79 7.98 35.33
N VAL A 806 -6.66 7.62 34.06
CA VAL A 806 -5.47 7.83 33.24
C VAL A 806 -5.81 8.82 32.13
N ILE A 807 -5.13 9.96 32.12
CA ILE A 807 -5.37 11.07 31.20
C ILE A 807 -4.11 11.28 30.37
N VAL A 808 -4.14 10.90 29.10
CA VAL A 808 -3.09 11.16 28.13
C VAL A 808 -3.36 12.48 27.43
N ILE A 809 -2.32 13.30 27.23
CA ILE A 809 -2.38 14.58 26.54
C ILE A 809 -1.30 14.57 25.45
N MET A 810 -1.66 14.89 24.21
CA MET A 810 -0.73 14.85 23.08
C MET A 810 -1.10 15.83 21.94
N PRO A 811 -0.14 16.36 21.17
CA PRO A 811 -0.40 17.47 20.24
C PRO A 811 -1.23 17.15 19.00
N LYS A 812 -1.30 15.88 18.58
CA LYS A 812 -2.00 15.45 17.36
C LYS A 812 -2.86 14.21 17.64
N PRO A 813 -3.91 13.95 16.84
CA PRO A 813 -4.67 12.70 16.95
C PRO A 813 -3.78 11.46 16.74
N ILE A 814 -4.34 10.28 17.04
CA ILE A 814 -3.69 9.00 16.77
C ILE A 814 -4.10 8.47 15.39
N TRP A 815 -5.36 8.68 15.03
CA TRP A 815 -5.97 8.16 13.80
C TRP A 815 -6.24 9.26 12.78
N GLY A 816 -6.44 8.85 11.53
CA GLY A 816 -6.81 9.75 10.44
C GLY A 816 -5.61 10.50 9.81
N PRO A 817 -5.87 11.43 8.87
CA PRO A 817 -4.84 12.04 8.05
C PRO A 817 -3.88 12.96 8.81
N LEU A 818 -4.26 13.41 10.01
CA LEU A 818 -3.41 14.19 10.91
C LEU A 818 -2.82 13.32 12.04
N GLY A 819 -3.06 12.01 12.01
CA GLY A 819 -2.69 11.07 13.06
C GLY A 819 -1.27 10.54 12.95
N PHE A 820 -1.05 9.34 13.47
CA PHE A 820 0.20 8.61 13.30
C PHE A 820 0.35 8.19 11.84
N SER A 821 1.55 8.40 11.29
CA SER A 821 1.92 7.99 9.94
C SER A 821 2.08 6.47 9.77
N ASP A 822 2.29 5.75 10.87
CA ASP A 822 2.40 4.29 10.91
C ASP A 822 1.21 3.71 11.69
N GLU A 823 0.27 3.10 10.97
CA GLU A 823 -0.96 2.55 11.56
C GLU A 823 -0.68 1.42 12.55
N LEU A 824 0.37 0.62 12.33
CA LEU A 824 0.74 -0.44 13.27
C LEU A 824 1.25 0.15 14.60
N GLU A 825 2.00 1.26 14.55
CA GLU A 825 2.41 1.98 15.77
C GLU A 825 1.20 2.56 16.51
N ALA A 826 0.23 3.12 15.78
CA ALA A 826 -1.02 3.62 16.33
C ALA A 826 -1.84 2.52 17.02
N ASN A 827 -1.95 1.35 16.37
CA ASN A 827 -2.60 0.15 16.91
C ASN A 827 -1.90 -0.34 18.17
N LEU A 828 -0.57 -0.42 18.18
CA LEU A 828 0.20 -0.79 19.38
C LEU A 828 -0.04 0.19 20.53
N PHE A 829 -0.10 1.49 20.24
CA PHE A 829 -0.36 2.51 21.25
C PHE A 829 -1.76 2.37 21.86
N ASN A 830 -2.78 2.20 21.02
CA ASN A 830 -4.15 1.92 21.44
C ASN A 830 -4.24 0.62 22.26
N GLU A 831 -3.52 -0.44 21.87
CA GLU A 831 -3.48 -1.71 22.61
C GLU A 831 -2.94 -1.52 24.04
N GLN A 832 -1.90 -0.71 24.23
CA GLN A 832 -1.39 -0.42 25.58
C GLN A 832 -2.44 0.26 26.46
N LEU A 833 -3.20 1.20 25.90
CA LEU A 833 -4.26 1.91 26.62
C LEU A 833 -5.50 1.02 26.85
N LYS A 834 -5.84 0.18 25.86
CA LYS A 834 -6.95 -0.77 25.93
C LYS A 834 -6.77 -1.73 27.09
N ASN A 835 -5.56 -2.25 27.28
CA ASN A 835 -5.25 -3.13 28.41
C ASN A 835 -5.55 -2.48 29.77
N LEU A 836 -5.38 -1.17 29.91
CA LEU A 836 -5.78 -0.45 31.14
C LEU A 836 -7.31 -0.38 31.28
N ALA A 837 -8.00 -0.06 30.19
CA ALA A 837 -9.46 0.03 30.17
C ALA A 837 -10.14 -1.32 30.43
N GLU A 838 -9.58 -2.42 29.95
CA GLU A 838 -10.05 -3.78 30.23
C GLU A 838 -9.82 -4.19 31.69
N ASN A 839 -8.76 -3.67 32.32
CA ASN A 839 -8.50 -3.81 33.76
C ASN A 839 -9.27 -2.78 34.62
N GLY A 840 -10.33 -2.17 34.09
CA GLY A 840 -11.27 -1.32 34.83
C GLY A 840 -10.80 0.11 35.09
N LYS A 841 -9.74 0.58 34.41
CA LYS A 841 -9.29 1.98 34.49
C LYS A 841 -10.12 2.88 33.57
N ASN A 842 -10.30 4.14 33.95
CA ASN A 842 -10.89 5.16 33.07
C ASN A 842 -9.76 5.81 32.25
N VAL A 843 -9.79 5.66 30.93
CA VAL A 843 -8.74 6.17 30.05
C VAL A 843 -9.27 7.27 29.14
N TYR A 844 -8.59 8.41 29.15
CA TYR A 844 -8.89 9.59 28.35
C TYR A 844 -7.64 9.98 27.56
N VAL A 845 -7.80 10.35 26.30
CA VAL A 845 -6.73 10.84 25.44
C VAL A 845 -7.18 12.16 24.83
N PHE A 846 -6.58 13.25 25.28
CA PHE A 846 -6.80 14.58 24.76
C PHE A 846 -5.78 14.91 23.69
N PHE A 847 -6.23 15.47 22.57
CA PHE A 847 -5.33 15.95 21.54
C PHE A 847 -5.76 17.24 20.86
N GLY A 848 -4.75 18.04 20.49
CA GLY A 848 -4.89 19.20 19.61
C GLY A 848 -4.90 18.83 18.12
N ASN A 849 -4.99 19.84 17.26
CA ASN A 849 -4.81 19.75 15.80
C ASN A 849 -5.62 18.63 15.12
N GLY A 850 -6.95 18.65 15.29
CA GLY A 850 -7.85 17.62 14.76
C GLY A 850 -9.32 18.01 14.84
N SER A 851 -10.23 17.05 14.63
CA SER A 851 -11.67 17.29 14.77
C SER A 851 -12.08 17.55 16.22
N VAL A 852 -13.06 18.43 16.44
CA VAL A 852 -13.68 18.61 17.76
C VAL A 852 -14.62 17.44 18.06
N GLY A 853 -14.54 16.91 19.27
CA GLY A 853 -15.53 15.95 19.76
C GLY A 853 -14.90 14.81 20.54
N THR A 854 -15.70 13.78 20.79
CA THR A 854 -15.27 12.57 21.47
C THR A 854 -15.59 11.34 20.64
N GLU A 855 -14.59 10.50 20.48
CA GLU A 855 -14.74 9.15 19.94
C GLU A 855 -14.50 8.14 21.08
N MET A 856 -15.44 7.21 21.24
CA MET A 856 -15.26 6.05 22.11
C MET A 856 -14.68 4.91 21.27
N ARG A 857 -13.55 4.34 21.71
CA ARG A 857 -12.92 3.19 21.05
C ARG A 857 -12.23 2.30 22.08
N ASP A 858 -12.56 1.01 22.09
CA ASP A 858 -11.96 0.01 23.00
C ASP A 858 -12.03 0.39 24.51
N GLY A 859 -13.08 1.12 24.92
CA GLY A 859 -13.24 1.62 26.30
C GLY A 859 -12.47 2.91 26.61
N ILE A 860 -11.78 3.49 25.63
CA ILE A 860 -10.97 4.70 25.74
C ILE A 860 -11.74 5.88 25.14
N ARG A 861 -11.67 7.04 25.80
CA ARG A 861 -12.19 8.31 25.26
C ARG A 861 -11.09 9.03 24.51
N TYR A 862 -11.29 9.27 23.23
CA TYR A 862 -10.44 10.10 22.38
C TYR A 862 -11.10 11.46 22.18
N ILE A 863 -10.56 12.51 22.79
CA ILE A 863 -11.15 13.85 22.82
C ILE A 863 -10.28 14.81 22.01
N GLY A 864 -10.82 15.27 20.88
CA GLY A 864 -10.18 16.28 20.05
C GLY A 864 -10.61 17.69 20.43
N MET A 865 -9.63 18.59 20.55
CA MET A 865 -9.83 19.98 20.95
C MET A 865 -10.11 20.93 19.78
N GLY A 866 -10.00 20.46 18.53
CA GLY A 866 -10.07 21.34 17.36
C GLY A 866 -8.72 22.00 17.04
N ASN A 867 -8.74 22.93 16.08
CA ASN A 867 -7.58 23.74 15.67
C ASN A 867 -7.59 25.18 16.24
N ASP A 868 -8.60 25.50 17.04
CA ASP A 868 -8.73 26.84 17.64
C ASP A 868 -7.80 26.97 18.85
N ALA A 869 -6.82 27.86 18.74
CA ALA A 869 -5.82 28.14 19.77
C ALA A 869 -6.44 28.66 21.08
N GLY A 870 -7.66 29.21 21.04
CA GLY A 870 -8.40 29.68 22.21
C GLY A 870 -9.16 28.58 22.96
N ARG A 871 -9.26 27.36 22.42
CA ARG A 871 -10.00 26.26 23.06
C ARG A 871 -9.24 25.67 24.23
N GLU A 872 -9.96 25.47 25.32
CA GLU A 872 -9.48 24.79 26.51
C GLU A 872 -10.44 23.65 26.90
N VAL A 873 -9.89 22.59 27.48
CA VAL A 873 -10.68 21.53 28.09
C VAL A 873 -10.62 21.68 29.60
N HIS A 874 -11.78 21.76 30.22
CA HIS A 874 -11.87 21.62 31.68
C HIS A 874 -12.09 20.16 32.04
N LEU A 875 -11.27 19.68 32.96
CA LEU A 875 -11.43 18.40 33.62
C LEU A 875 -11.96 18.63 35.03
N TYR A 876 -12.97 17.87 35.42
CA TYR A 876 -13.63 17.99 36.72
C TYR A 876 -13.60 16.64 37.42
N ARG A 877 -13.14 16.61 38.67
CA ARG A 877 -13.33 15.45 39.56
C ARG A 877 -14.61 15.66 40.38
N SER A 878 -15.48 14.65 40.40
CA SER A 878 -16.66 14.62 41.27
C SER A 878 -16.74 13.24 41.91
N GLY A 879 -16.40 13.14 43.20
CA GLY A 879 -16.17 11.85 43.84
C GLY A 879 -15.02 11.09 43.18
N ASP A 880 -15.28 9.85 42.77
CA ASP A 880 -14.33 8.99 42.07
C ASP A 880 -14.39 9.15 40.53
N GLU A 881 -15.30 9.98 40.01
CA GLU A 881 -15.52 10.15 38.57
C GLU A 881 -14.81 11.37 38.00
N VAL A 882 -14.38 11.26 36.75
CA VAL A 882 -13.83 12.37 35.96
C VAL A 882 -14.80 12.74 34.83
N PHE A 883 -15.16 14.01 34.79
CA PHE A 883 -15.95 14.64 33.74
C PHE A 883 -15.07 15.63 32.98
N TYR A 884 -15.46 15.94 31.75
CA TYR A 884 -14.76 16.94 30.95
C TYR A 884 -15.73 17.82 30.18
N LYS A 885 -15.32 19.04 29.88
CA LYS A 885 -16.05 19.94 28.99
C LYS A 885 -15.06 20.70 28.13
N VAL A 886 -15.23 20.60 26.81
CA VAL A 886 -14.54 21.46 25.86
C VAL A 886 -15.24 22.82 25.92
N LYS A 887 -14.54 23.87 26.37
CA LYS A 887 -15.05 25.24 26.32
C LYS A 887 -14.60 25.91 25.04
N GLU A 888 -15.57 26.44 24.32
CA GLU A 888 -15.33 27.46 23.31
C GLU A 888 -15.15 28.79 24.03
N GLN A 889 -14.24 29.64 23.54
CA GLN A 889 -14.27 31.05 23.96
C GLN A 889 -15.66 31.60 23.65
N GLN A 890 -16.31 32.22 24.64
CA GLN A 890 -17.58 32.91 24.41
C GLN A 890 -17.41 33.91 23.26
N GLU A 891 -18.13 33.70 22.18
CA GLU A 891 -18.41 34.76 21.21
C GLU A 891 -19.03 35.94 21.98
N ILE A 892 -18.36 37.09 21.91
CA ILE A 892 -18.97 38.36 22.25
C ILE A 892 -20.05 38.60 21.19
N GLY A 893 -21.29 38.28 21.55
CA GLY A 893 -22.52 38.89 21.05
C GLY A 893 -22.76 38.90 19.53
N GLY A 894 -23.70 38.05 19.11
CA GLY A 894 -24.63 38.38 18.03
C GLY A 894 -24.32 37.78 16.66
N HIS A 895 -24.61 36.49 16.49
CA HIS A 895 -24.94 35.97 15.16
C HIS A 895 -26.29 36.54 14.72
N GLN A 896 -26.25 37.58 13.88
CA GLN A 896 -27.32 37.80 12.92
C GLN A 896 -27.08 36.85 11.75
N GLU A 897 -28.06 36.00 11.47
CA GLU A 897 -28.17 35.33 10.18
C GLU A 897 -28.17 36.38 9.07
N GLY A 898 -27.23 36.23 8.14
CA GLY A 898 -27.12 37.02 6.91
C GLY A 898 -26.15 38.19 7.02
N LEU A 899 -24.89 37.98 6.65
CA LEU A 899 -24.00 39.09 6.31
C LEU A 899 -23.23 38.82 5.01
N ASP A 900 -23.41 39.76 4.09
CA ASP A 900 -22.59 40.04 2.91
C ASP A 900 -21.13 40.25 3.33
N GLY A 901 -20.20 39.45 2.81
CA GLY A 901 -18.79 39.48 3.20
C GLY A 901 -17.85 38.93 2.13
N ILE A 902 -16.57 39.32 2.22
CA ILE A 902 -15.51 38.89 1.31
C ILE A 902 -14.71 37.77 1.98
N LEU A 903 -14.77 36.55 1.45
CA LEU A 903 -14.15 35.37 2.05
C LEU A 903 -12.96 34.85 1.22
N PHE A 904 -11.78 34.79 1.82
CA PHE A 904 -10.57 34.18 1.26
C PHE A 904 -10.24 32.88 2.00
N GLY A 905 -10.26 31.74 1.31
CA GLY A 905 -9.80 30.46 1.90
C GLY A 905 -8.33 30.18 1.61
N VAL A 906 -7.61 29.68 2.61
CA VAL A 906 -6.26 29.13 2.44
C VAL A 906 -6.32 27.95 1.47
N GLY A 907 -5.46 27.99 0.46
CA GLY A 907 -5.43 26.99 -0.61
C GLY A 907 -6.56 27.12 -1.64
N LEU A 908 -7.50 28.07 -1.49
CA LEU A 908 -8.54 28.31 -2.48
C LEU A 908 -8.06 29.29 -3.56
N GLN A 909 -8.26 28.95 -4.83
CA GLN A 909 -8.01 29.83 -5.99
C GLN A 909 -9.23 30.69 -6.35
N HIS A 910 -10.06 30.96 -5.36
CA HIS A 910 -11.16 31.91 -5.48
C HIS A 910 -11.40 32.53 -4.11
N TYR A 911 -11.89 33.76 -4.12
CA TYR A 911 -12.54 34.35 -2.97
C TYR A 911 -14.02 34.54 -3.31
N THR A 912 -14.88 34.66 -2.31
CA THR A 912 -16.29 35.00 -2.55
C THR A 912 -16.55 36.42 -2.11
N ILE A 913 -17.31 37.19 -2.88
CA ILE A 913 -17.92 38.45 -2.44
C ILE A 913 -19.42 38.20 -2.42
N ASN A 914 -20.06 38.33 -1.26
CA ASN A 914 -21.52 38.19 -1.11
C ASN A 914 -22.06 36.87 -1.69
N GLY A 915 -21.29 35.78 -1.54
CA GLY A 915 -21.61 34.44 -2.04
C GLY A 915 -21.23 34.17 -3.51
N GLU A 916 -20.86 35.17 -4.30
CA GLU A 916 -20.39 34.99 -5.68
C GLU A 916 -18.88 34.73 -5.74
N LYS A 917 -18.46 33.73 -6.52
CA LYS A 917 -17.05 33.32 -6.63
C LYS A 917 -16.28 34.17 -7.64
N VAL A 918 -15.17 34.75 -7.21
CA VAL A 918 -14.20 35.45 -8.05
C VAL A 918 -12.87 34.68 -8.04
N LEU A 919 -12.40 34.29 -9.23
CA LEU A 919 -11.19 33.47 -9.37
C LEU A 919 -9.91 34.28 -9.09
N MET A 920 -8.92 33.63 -8.49
CA MET A 920 -7.58 34.15 -8.24
C MET A 920 -6.54 33.24 -8.89
N ASP A 921 -5.50 33.82 -9.48
CA ASP A 921 -4.36 33.08 -10.03
C ASP A 921 -3.27 32.74 -9.00
N ALA A 922 -3.42 33.19 -7.74
CA ALA A 922 -2.58 32.82 -6.62
C ALA A 922 -3.43 32.66 -5.34
N SER A 923 -3.20 31.59 -4.59
CA SER A 923 -4.01 31.25 -3.41
C SER A 923 -3.40 31.77 -2.11
N PRO A 924 -4.23 32.21 -1.14
CA PRO A 924 -3.78 32.43 0.23
C PRO A 924 -3.12 31.18 0.82
N TYR A 925 -2.10 31.36 1.65
CA TYR A 925 -1.39 30.25 2.31
C TYR A 925 -0.95 30.63 3.72
N ILE A 926 -0.57 29.64 4.52
CA ILE A 926 -0.01 29.90 5.86
C ILE A 926 1.52 29.83 5.79
N LYS A 927 2.18 30.86 6.31
CA LYS A 927 3.63 30.91 6.53
C LYS A 927 3.91 31.55 7.89
N ASP A 928 4.76 30.91 8.68
CA ASP A 928 5.16 31.40 10.02
C ASP A 928 3.96 31.76 10.93
N GLY A 929 2.87 30.98 10.83
CA GLY A 929 1.63 31.21 11.59
C GLY A 929 0.84 32.45 11.14
N ARG A 930 1.07 32.95 9.92
CA ARG A 930 0.35 34.07 9.29
C ARG A 930 -0.30 33.62 7.99
N THR A 931 -1.56 33.99 7.79
CA THR A 931 -2.24 33.83 6.50
C THR A 931 -1.73 34.89 5.54
N MET A 932 -0.94 34.46 4.57
CA MET A 932 -0.40 35.25 3.49
C MET A 932 -1.44 35.36 2.39
N VAL A 933 -1.71 36.57 1.93
CA VAL A 933 -2.69 36.85 0.87
C VAL A 933 -2.07 37.62 -0.29
N PRO A 934 -2.55 37.39 -1.53
CA PRO A 934 -2.06 38.12 -2.68
C PRO A 934 -2.61 39.56 -2.66
N VAL A 935 -1.72 40.54 -2.55
CA VAL A 935 -2.05 41.99 -2.41
C VAL A 935 -3.06 42.43 -3.46
N ARG A 936 -2.85 42.05 -4.73
CA ARG A 936 -3.73 42.40 -5.85
C ARG A 936 -5.19 41.99 -5.62
N TYR A 937 -5.44 40.75 -5.23
CA TYR A 937 -6.81 40.25 -5.10
C TYR A 937 -7.49 40.76 -3.86
N VAL A 938 -6.75 40.96 -2.78
CA VAL A 938 -7.31 41.60 -1.58
C VAL A 938 -7.63 43.06 -1.87
N SER A 939 -6.80 43.78 -2.59
CA SER A 939 -7.10 45.14 -3.07
C SER A 939 -8.36 45.16 -3.96
N ALA A 940 -8.44 44.29 -4.96
CA ALA A 940 -9.58 44.19 -5.85
C ALA A 940 -10.88 43.86 -5.10
N ALA A 941 -10.82 42.95 -4.13
CA ALA A 941 -11.96 42.59 -3.31
C ALA A 941 -12.46 43.77 -2.46
N LEU A 942 -11.55 44.64 -2.02
CA LEU A 942 -11.87 45.88 -1.30
C LEU A 942 -12.29 47.03 -2.22
N GLY A 943 -12.50 46.78 -3.51
CA GLY A 943 -12.96 47.77 -4.48
C GLY A 943 -11.85 48.67 -5.03
N ILE A 944 -10.57 48.33 -4.82
CA ILE A 944 -9.45 49.08 -5.38
C ILE A 944 -9.18 48.57 -6.81
N PRO A 945 -9.31 49.41 -7.85
CA PRO A 945 -9.07 49.01 -9.23
C PRO A 945 -7.64 48.51 -9.44
N ASP A 946 -7.46 47.54 -10.34
CA ASP A 946 -6.14 46.98 -10.66
C ASP A 946 -5.14 48.06 -11.12
N GLU A 947 -5.61 49.14 -11.79
CA GLU A 947 -4.72 50.24 -12.21
C GLU A 947 -4.03 50.98 -11.05
N ASN A 948 -4.55 50.87 -9.82
CA ASN A 948 -4.02 51.51 -8.63
C ASN A 948 -3.01 50.63 -7.87
N VAL A 949 -2.82 49.37 -8.29
CA VAL A 949 -1.85 48.45 -7.70
C VAL A 949 -0.62 48.38 -8.62
N HIS A 950 0.44 49.09 -8.24
CA HIS A 950 1.65 49.23 -9.05
C HIS A 950 2.79 48.34 -8.53
N TRP A 951 3.51 47.74 -9.49
CA TRP A 951 4.76 47.03 -9.26
C TRP A 951 5.92 47.80 -9.86
N ASP A 952 6.94 48.10 -9.06
CA ASP A 952 8.24 48.61 -9.51
C ASP A 952 9.25 47.46 -9.47
N GLY A 953 9.67 47.02 -10.66
CA GLY A 953 10.60 45.90 -10.80
C GLY A 953 12.06 46.25 -10.54
N GLU A 954 12.45 47.52 -10.53
CA GLU A 954 13.84 47.94 -10.24
C GLU A 954 14.09 47.96 -8.72
N THR A 955 13.08 48.35 -7.96
CA THR A 955 13.14 48.42 -6.49
C THR A 955 12.40 47.27 -5.79
N GLU A 956 11.89 46.30 -6.54
CA GLU A 956 11.05 45.19 -6.07
C GLU A 956 9.96 45.62 -5.09
N THR A 957 9.23 46.68 -5.43
CA THR A 957 8.26 47.32 -4.55
C THR A 957 6.85 47.23 -5.10
N VAL A 958 5.90 46.74 -4.29
CA VAL A 958 4.47 46.90 -4.58
C VAL A 958 3.94 48.14 -3.87
N SER A 959 3.15 48.96 -4.57
CA SER A 959 2.47 50.11 -3.99
C SER A 959 1.02 50.20 -4.44
N ILE A 960 0.11 50.50 -3.51
CA ILE A 960 -1.28 50.87 -3.78
C ILE A 960 -1.34 52.40 -3.75
N ARG A 961 -1.72 53.02 -4.86
CA ARG A 961 -1.76 54.47 -5.02
C ARG A 961 -3.16 54.96 -5.33
N THR A 962 -3.50 56.13 -4.82
CA THR A 962 -4.72 56.87 -5.20
C THR A 962 -4.33 58.27 -5.68
N ASN A 963 -5.33 59.05 -6.11
CA ASN A 963 -5.13 60.45 -6.45
C ASN A 963 -4.67 61.32 -5.26
N GLU A 964 -4.79 60.80 -4.03
CA GLU A 964 -4.46 61.49 -2.78
C GLU A 964 -3.09 61.08 -2.21
N GLY A 965 -2.44 60.03 -2.74
CA GLY A 965 -1.11 59.58 -2.29
C GLY A 965 -0.94 58.05 -2.27
N ILE A 966 0.12 57.59 -1.58
CA ILE A 966 0.43 56.16 -1.39
C ILE A 966 -0.33 55.61 -0.17
N LEU A 967 -1.30 54.71 -0.42
CA LEU A 967 -2.06 54.03 0.65
C LEU A 967 -1.25 52.93 1.32
N LEU A 968 -0.47 52.20 0.54
CA LEU A 968 0.32 51.08 1.03
C LEU A 968 1.53 50.87 0.13
N GLN A 969 2.69 50.60 0.72
CA GLN A 969 3.92 50.27 0.03
C GLN A 969 4.68 49.19 0.80
N VAL A 970 5.17 48.17 0.09
CA VAL A 970 6.05 47.16 0.68
C VAL A 970 7.08 46.68 -0.33
N VAL A 971 8.32 46.58 0.14
CA VAL A 971 9.45 46.02 -0.60
C VAL A 971 9.50 44.52 -0.36
N ILE A 972 9.69 43.73 -1.41
CA ILE A 972 9.86 42.28 -1.27
C ILE A 972 11.06 41.96 -0.38
N GLY A 973 10.92 40.96 0.49
CA GLY A 973 11.92 40.60 1.50
C GLY A 973 11.91 41.50 2.74
N SER A 974 11.12 42.58 2.78
CA SER A 974 10.98 43.45 3.95
C SER A 974 9.90 42.96 4.91
N THR A 975 10.12 43.17 6.21
CA THR A 975 9.08 43.09 7.25
C THR A 975 8.32 44.40 7.41
N GLN A 976 8.64 45.47 6.68
CA GLN A 976 7.99 46.77 6.85
C GLN A 976 6.93 47.02 5.78
N LEU A 977 5.69 47.25 6.24
CA LEU A 977 4.58 47.78 5.45
C LEU A 977 4.45 49.28 5.73
N LYS A 978 4.45 50.13 4.70
CA LYS A 978 4.48 51.60 4.85
C LYS A 978 3.25 52.25 4.21
N SER A 979 2.77 53.33 4.82
CA SER A 979 1.91 54.35 4.20
C SER A 979 2.56 55.72 4.41
N GLU A 980 1.97 56.80 3.88
CA GLU A 980 2.55 58.15 4.04
C GLU A 980 2.64 58.62 5.50
N GLU A 981 1.77 58.12 6.38
CA GLU A 981 1.67 58.55 7.78
C GLU A 981 2.21 57.53 8.79
N LYS A 982 2.43 56.26 8.38
CA LYS A 982 2.73 55.16 9.30
C LYS A 982 3.63 54.09 8.68
N VAL A 983 4.58 53.60 9.49
CA VAL A 983 5.33 52.37 9.20
C VAL A 983 4.87 51.29 10.17
N MET A 984 4.51 50.12 9.64
CA MET A 984 4.04 48.97 10.40
C MET A 984 5.00 47.79 10.20
N GLU A 985 5.51 47.25 11.30
CA GLU A 985 6.29 46.00 11.28
C GLU A 985 5.36 44.79 11.12
N MET A 986 5.79 43.86 10.27
CA MET A 986 5.18 42.59 9.98
C MET A 986 6.05 41.46 10.52
N ASP A 987 5.39 40.43 11.00
CA ASP A 987 6.02 39.33 11.72
C ASP A 987 6.61 38.27 10.76
N THR A 988 6.42 38.47 9.45
CA THR A 988 7.03 37.76 8.33
C THR A 988 7.27 38.74 7.18
N THR A 989 8.21 38.42 6.31
CA THR A 989 8.54 39.23 5.14
C THR A 989 7.47 39.15 4.06
N ALA A 990 7.30 40.24 3.30
CA ALA A 990 6.58 40.19 2.03
C ALA A 990 7.38 39.36 1.01
N GLU A 991 6.69 38.55 0.20
CA GLU A 991 7.37 37.70 -0.78
C GLU A 991 6.59 37.60 -2.09
N ILE A 992 7.30 37.26 -3.17
CA ILE A 992 6.67 36.90 -4.43
C ILE A 992 6.49 35.39 -4.47
N ARG A 993 5.25 34.95 -4.65
CA ARG A 993 4.91 33.56 -4.91
C ARG A 993 3.97 33.50 -6.09
N GLN A 994 4.22 32.61 -7.05
CA GLN A 994 3.40 32.48 -8.26
C GLN A 994 3.22 33.81 -9.03
N GLY A 995 4.24 34.69 -9.04
CA GLY A 995 4.17 35.99 -9.73
C GLY A 995 3.24 37.02 -9.08
N ARG A 996 2.86 36.83 -7.82
CA ARG A 996 2.06 37.77 -7.02
C ARG A 996 2.79 38.10 -5.72
N THR A 997 2.65 39.35 -5.27
CA THR A 997 3.17 39.79 -3.97
C THR A 997 2.21 39.37 -2.87
N PHE A 998 2.76 38.71 -1.84
CA PHE A 998 2.04 38.25 -0.68
C PHE A 998 2.48 38.99 0.58
N VAL A 999 1.50 39.32 1.42
CA VAL A 999 1.69 39.92 2.74
C VAL A 999 0.78 39.25 3.78
N PRO A 1000 1.10 39.33 5.08
CA PRO A 1000 0.18 38.91 6.13
C PRO A 1000 -1.13 39.67 6.06
N ILE A 1001 -2.22 38.91 5.95
CA ILE A 1001 -3.58 39.45 5.86
C ILE A 1001 -3.91 40.42 6.99
N SER A 1002 -3.44 40.09 8.20
CA SER A 1002 -3.68 40.87 9.41
C SER A 1002 -3.04 42.25 9.36
N ARG A 1003 -1.83 42.35 8.81
CA ARG A 1003 -1.08 43.60 8.67
C ARG A 1003 -1.60 44.42 7.50
N PHE A 1004 -1.96 43.77 6.41
CA PHE A 1004 -2.63 44.41 5.29
C PHE A 1004 -3.96 45.04 5.72
N ALA A 1005 -4.83 44.28 6.38
CA ALA A 1005 -6.13 44.75 6.87
C ALA A 1005 -5.97 45.92 7.85
N GLN A 1006 -4.99 45.85 8.77
CA GLN A 1006 -4.72 46.91 9.74
C GLN A 1006 -4.12 48.18 9.11
N MET A 1007 -3.35 48.06 8.02
CA MET A 1007 -2.84 49.22 7.28
C MET A 1007 -3.93 49.90 6.45
N MET A 1008 -4.86 49.10 5.91
CA MET A 1008 -5.97 49.56 5.08
C MET A 1008 -7.24 49.93 5.89
N ASP A 1009 -7.17 49.87 7.23
CA ASP A 1009 -8.27 50.10 8.18
C ASP A 1009 -9.54 49.26 7.89
N VAL A 1010 -9.34 47.98 7.57
CA VAL A 1010 -10.42 47.02 7.29
C VAL A 1010 -10.53 45.99 8.40
N SER A 1011 -11.77 45.74 8.86
CA SER A 1011 -12.06 44.68 9.84
C SER A 1011 -12.06 43.30 9.17
N TYR A 1012 -11.45 42.32 9.84
CA TYR A 1012 -11.41 40.94 9.36
C TYR A 1012 -11.57 39.93 10.50
N THR A 1013 -12.08 38.74 10.18
CA THR A 1013 -12.11 37.55 11.06
C THR A 1013 -11.38 36.40 10.38
N TRP A 1014 -10.78 35.51 11.19
CA TRP A 1014 -10.12 34.29 10.72
C TRP A 1014 -10.82 33.08 11.35
N ASP A 1015 -11.31 32.18 10.51
CA ASP A 1015 -11.81 30.87 10.92
C ASP A 1015 -10.72 29.83 10.69
N GLY A 1016 -10.12 29.34 11.77
CA GLY A 1016 -9.07 28.31 11.71
C GLY A 1016 -9.58 26.89 11.41
N SER A 1017 -10.90 26.65 11.51
CA SER A 1017 -11.51 25.36 11.20
C SER A 1017 -11.76 25.19 9.69
N ASP A 1018 -12.22 26.26 9.03
CA ASP A 1018 -12.41 26.30 7.58
C ASP A 1018 -11.19 26.89 6.83
N GLN A 1019 -10.19 27.36 7.59
CA GLN A 1019 -9.02 28.08 7.10
C GLN A 1019 -9.38 29.27 6.19
N THR A 1020 -10.37 30.05 6.59
CA THR A 1020 -10.88 31.20 5.82
C THR A 1020 -10.69 32.52 6.55
N VAL A 1021 -10.32 33.57 5.82
CA VAL A 1021 -10.37 34.96 6.28
C VAL A 1021 -11.62 35.62 5.69
N MET A 1022 -12.43 36.26 6.52
CA MET A 1022 -13.55 37.07 6.07
C MET A 1022 -13.28 38.55 6.34
N PHE A 1023 -13.41 39.40 5.33
CA PHE A 1023 -13.42 40.85 5.49
C PHE A 1023 -14.85 41.38 5.55
N TYR A 1024 -15.03 42.41 6.35
CA TYR A 1024 -16.24 43.22 6.38
C TYR A 1024 -15.92 44.54 5.70
N SER A 1025 -16.63 44.87 4.61
CA SER A 1025 -16.53 46.20 4.03
C SER A 1025 -16.99 47.22 5.08
N SER A 1026 -16.14 48.19 5.43
CA SER A 1026 -16.54 49.28 6.31
C SER A 1026 -17.79 49.97 5.72
N PRO A 1027 -18.79 50.35 6.55
CA PRO A 1027 -19.94 51.09 6.06
C PRO A 1027 -19.43 52.39 5.44
N SER A 1028 -19.71 52.58 4.15
CA SER A 1028 -19.34 53.76 3.38
C SER A 1028 -19.73 55.05 4.12
N SER A 1029 -18.74 55.85 4.52
CA SER A 1029 -18.94 57.26 4.81
C SER A 1029 -18.72 58.06 3.52
N ASN A 1030 -19.85 58.34 2.85
CA ASN A 1030 -20.08 59.23 1.69
C ASN A 1030 -19.54 58.84 0.31
#